data_AF-A0A0R0FC01-F1
#
_entry.id   AF-A0A0R0FC01-F1
#
_cell.length_a   1.000
_cell.length_b   1.000
_cell.length_c   1.000
_cell.angle_alpha   90.00
_cell.angle_beta   90.00
_cell.angle_gamma   90.00
#
_symmetry.space_group_name_H-M   'P 1'
#
loop_
_entity.id
_entity.type
_entity.pdbx_description
1 polymer ?
#
loop_
_entity_poly.entity_id
_entity_poly.type
_entity_poly.pdbx_seq_one_letter_code
_entity_poly.pdbx_strand_id
1 'polypeptide(L)'
;MLDESKFEVHLKLWALRIPCQHCKLATRILNGYLLDKPRVKPIAEDPTCDKNRYLILSDNVHNQDLSDIPKQKLDELKGLCEIEIVPYSLTLGYSHWSADHVLKQILPTGVEVPSSFETIVNSEPSFLLTIKSVWSATDGQIAHLNLHDELLPYKDVIAKVIYDKNYPRIKTIVNKVGTITNEFRVPEFEILAGEHNMITEVKQYGATFRLDYRLVYWNSRLEHEHKRLVSMFQAGQTICDMFTGIGPFAIPAAQKGCIVYANDLNPDSIHYLRINAKINKVDDRIYAYNMDARKFISQMMEVPNNEVTLETSHEVPILDTRDNAESNSENELLTVDTKDLGDSNNSGLEDVKGSTRHTATSVIAGKRSSTSYHEGCRRKGSTNKRMRGSEICVTKTWEHVDHVIMNLPASAVQFLDAFRGLIQKKYWKGCLPWIHCYCFIRATETPETIIAVAESALNTRIQDSTFHRVRDVAPNKAMYCLSFRLPEACLKEDKKALCVRYLAAFLLVFFTMASCGSGVGVNWGTMATHKLPPNKVVKMLQENRIDKLKLFDAEEWIMAALMGTDIEVMLAIPNNMLEEMSRNPQVADSWVYENVTGYMYPGGLNIKYIAVGNEPFLKEYNGAYLQSTLPALKNIQTALNSWGFGSQIKVTVPFNADVYYSPDSNQVPSAGDFRPEVRDQTIEIVQFLYANNAPFTVNIYPFLSLYGNDHFPFDFAFFDGSNRPLIDGNSAYTNVFDANLDTLLWALEKSGYPDIEVIVGEVGWPTDGDKNANVQNAKRFNMGLLKHALSGNGTPKRKGIIDIYLFSLVDENAKSIAPGNFERHWGIFEFDGKPKYELDLRGLEENNGLVPVEGIRYMEKQWCILDSNVKDLHNLAESIDYACSKSDCTALGYGSSCNSLSLQGNASYAFNMYYQVNNQKDWDCDFSGLATVTDEDPSEKGCQFPIMISYGSSLLQQERLTNILKKALGIYIFVILL
;
A
#
# COMPACT_ATOMS: atom_id res chain seq x y z
N MET A 1 -8.78 24.63 -28.96
CA MET A 1 -10.26 24.70 -29.07
C MET A 1 -10.68 23.89 -30.30
N LEU A 2 -11.73 23.05 -30.21
CA LEU A 2 -12.18 22.17 -31.30
C LEU A 2 -12.91 22.99 -32.38
N ASP A 3 -12.44 22.92 -33.62
CA ASP A 3 -13.10 23.54 -34.77
C ASP A 3 -14.02 22.51 -35.47
N GLU A 4 -15.32 22.59 -35.17
CA GLU A 4 -16.32 21.65 -35.68
C GLU A 4 -16.53 21.75 -37.20
N SER A 5 -16.18 22.89 -37.82
CA SER A 5 -16.34 23.10 -39.26
C SER A 5 -15.43 22.19 -40.10
N LYS A 6 -14.30 21.73 -39.53
CA LYS A 6 -13.37 20.80 -40.18
C LYS A 6 -13.95 19.40 -40.41
N PHE A 7 -15.09 19.08 -39.78
CA PHE A 7 -15.78 17.80 -39.93
C PHE A 7 -16.94 17.86 -40.93
N GLU A 8 -17.15 18.99 -41.60
CA GLU A 8 -18.19 19.11 -42.62
C GLU A 8 -17.79 18.39 -43.91
N VAL A 9 -18.61 17.40 -44.31
CA VAL A 9 -18.47 16.70 -45.59
C VAL A 9 -19.74 16.91 -46.41
N HIS A 10 -19.59 17.51 -47.60
CA HIS A 10 -20.68 17.71 -48.54
C HIS A 10 -20.72 16.57 -49.56
N LEU A 11 -21.79 15.80 -49.55
CA LEU A 11 -22.03 14.69 -50.48
C LEU A 11 -23.05 15.12 -51.54
N LYS A 12 -22.69 14.94 -52.81
CA LYS A 12 -23.61 14.99 -53.95
C LYS A 12 -23.95 13.56 -54.33
N LEU A 13 -25.20 13.17 -54.14
CA LEU A 13 -25.70 11.82 -54.29
C LEU A 13 -26.89 11.79 -55.25
N TRP A 14 -27.31 10.58 -55.60
CA TRP A 14 -28.57 10.32 -56.27
C TRP A 14 -29.59 9.75 -55.27
N ALA A 15 -30.85 10.08 -55.43
CA ALA A 15 -31.95 9.47 -54.68
C ALA A 15 -33.06 9.01 -55.62
N LEU A 16 -33.78 7.98 -55.20
CA LEU A 16 -34.96 7.49 -55.89
C LEU A 16 -36.21 8.03 -55.18
N ARG A 17 -37.03 8.79 -55.90
CA ARG A 17 -38.36 9.19 -55.45
C ARG A 17 -39.31 8.01 -55.70
N ILE A 18 -39.87 7.47 -54.62
CA ILE A 18 -40.84 6.36 -54.66
C ILE A 18 -42.02 6.59 -53.71
N PRO A 19 -43.18 5.95 -53.94
CA PRO A 19 -44.31 6.04 -53.02
C PRO A 19 -44.02 5.45 -51.63
N CYS A 20 -44.53 6.11 -50.57
CA CYS A 20 -44.33 5.72 -49.17
C CYS A 20 -44.61 4.22 -48.89
N GLN A 21 -45.63 3.66 -49.53
CA GLN A 21 -46.07 2.27 -49.33
C GLN A 21 -45.05 1.22 -49.80
N HIS A 22 -44.17 1.55 -50.75
CA HIS A 22 -43.18 0.61 -51.32
C HIS A 22 -41.80 0.70 -50.68
N CYS A 23 -41.57 1.68 -49.79
CA CYS A 23 -40.25 1.95 -49.18
C CYS A 23 -39.62 0.72 -48.52
N LYS A 24 -40.38 -0.06 -47.75
CA LYS A 24 -39.85 -1.26 -47.08
C LYS A 24 -39.37 -2.32 -48.06
N LEU A 25 -40.08 -2.52 -49.16
CA LEU A 25 -39.74 -3.55 -50.14
C LEU A 25 -38.58 -3.09 -51.04
N ALA A 26 -38.62 -1.82 -51.48
CA ALA A 26 -37.51 -1.19 -52.20
C ALA A 26 -36.19 -1.24 -51.41
N THR A 27 -36.25 -1.02 -50.09
CA THR A 27 -35.08 -1.11 -49.20
C THR A 27 -34.47 -2.52 -49.18
N ARG A 28 -35.29 -3.58 -49.25
CA ARG A 28 -34.79 -4.96 -49.36
C ARG A 28 -34.13 -5.23 -50.70
N ILE A 29 -34.75 -4.79 -51.79
CA ILE A 29 -34.23 -5.01 -53.15
C ILE A 29 -32.87 -4.32 -53.29
N LEU A 30 -32.78 -3.06 -52.87
CA LEU A 30 -31.58 -2.24 -52.95
C LEU A 30 -30.60 -2.46 -51.80
N ASN A 31 -30.71 -3.57 -51.06
CA ASN A 31 -29.72 -3.90 -50.03
C ASN A 31 -28.30 -3.91 -50.64
N GLY A 32 -27.38 -3.18 -50.01
CA GLY A 32 -26.01 -2.94 -50.49
C GLY A 32 -25.82 -1.73 -51.43
N TYR A 33 -26.89 -1.06 -51.87
CA TYR A 33 -26.85 0.10 -52.80
C TYR A 33 -27.45 1.38 -52.21
N LEU A 34 -27.94 1.33 -50.98
CA LEU A 34 -28.44 2.48 -50.25
C LEU A 34 -27.33 3.11 -49.42
N LEU A 35 -27.50 4.38 -49.07
CA LEU A 35 -26.56 5.11 -48.24
C LEU A 35 -26.43 4.43 -46.87
N ASP A 36 -25.25 3.85 -46.63
CA ASP A 36 -24.87 3.22 -45.37
C ASP A 36 -23.84 4.09 -44.65
N LYS A 37 -24.33 5.16 -44.01
CA LYS A 37 -23.51 6.05 -43.17
C LYS A 37 -24.09 6.07 -41.74
N PRO A 38 -23.24 6.02 -40.69
CA PRO A 38 -23.70 6.05 -39.30
C PRO A 38 -24.59 7.27 -39.01
N ARG A 39 -25.68 7.05 -38.26
CA ARG A 39 -26.66 8.09 -37.85
C ARG A 39 -27.42 8.77 -39.01
N VAL A 40 -27.25 8.32 -40.25
CA VAL A 40 -28.02 8.78 -41.41
C VAL A 40 -29.06 7.73 -41.78
N LYS A 41 -30.32 8.13 -41.95
CA LYS A 41 -31.36 7.23 -42.46
C LYS A 41 -31.30 7.23 -43.98
N PRO A 42 -31.33 6.05 -44.65
CA PRO A 42 -31.33 5.98 -46.11
C PRO A 42 -32.68 6.42 -46.73
N ILE A 43 -33.67 6.76 -45.90
CA ILE A 43 -35.00 7.24 -46.32
C ILE A 43 -35.19 8.65 -45.77
N ALA A 44 -35.42 9.60 -46.67
CA ALA A 44 -35.71 10.99 -46.33
C ALA A 44 -37.12 11.39 -46.83
N GLU A 45 -37.65 12.46 -46.23
CA GLU A 45 -38.91 13.05 -46.68
C GLU A 45 -38.72 13.74 -48.03
N ASP A 46 -39.70 13.60 -48.92
CA ASP A 46 -39.76 14.38 -50.15
C ASP A 46 -40.38 15.76 -49.82
N PRO A 47 -39.63 16.86 -49.94
CA PRO A 47 -40.13 18.20 -49.61
C PRO A 47 -41.26 18.67 -50.54
N THR A 48 -41.47 18.00 -51.67
CA THR A 48 -42.50 18.36 -52.67
C THR A 48 -43.78 17.54 -52.55
N CYS A 49 -43.74 16.38 -51.89
CA CYS A 49 -44.88 15.45 -51.83
C CYS A 49 -44.85 14.54 -50.60
N ASP A 50 -45.85 14.65 -49.74
CA ASP A 50 -46.03 13.83 -48.54
C ASP A 50 -46.31 12.34 -48.83
N LYS A 51 -46.78 12.01 -50.04
CA LYS A 51 -47.02 10.63 -50.50
C LYS A 51 -45.76 9.89 -50.96
N ASN A 52 -44.65 10.61 -51.13
CA ASN A 52 -43.38 10.07 -51.60
C ASN A 52 -42.29 10.16 -50.52
N ARG A 53 -41.25 9.35 -50.72
CA ARG A 53 -39.99 9.40 -49.98
C ARG A 53 -38.81 9.32 -50.94
N TYR A 54 -37.68 9.85 -50.50
CA TYR A 54 -36.41 9.64 -51.17
C TYR A 54 -35.68 8.45 -50.55
N LEU A 55 -35.36 7.43 -51.37
CA LEU A 55 -34.34 6.44 -51.04
C LEU A 55 -32.99 6.96 -51.52
N ILE A 56 -32.11 7.28 -50.57
CA ILE A 56 -30.79 7.83 -50.83
C ILE A 56 -29.85 6.69 -51.23
N LEU A 57 -29.23 6.81 -52.41
CA LEU A 57 -28.29 5.82 -52.93
C LEU A 57 -26.91 5.97 -52.29
N SER A 58 -26.14 4.88 -52.29
CA SER A 58 -24.75 4.87 -51.83
C SER A 58 -23.88 5.83 -52.64
N ASP A 59 -22.83 6.34 -52.02
CA ASP A 59 -21.73 7.07 -52.64
C ASP A 59 -21.00 6.28 -53.74
N ASN A 60 -21.19 4.96 -53.84
CA ASN A 60 -20.69 4.11 -54.91
C ASN A 60 -21.57 4.12 -56.17
N VAL A 61 -22.75 4.74 -56.14
CA VAL A 61 -23.63 4.89 -57.30
C VAL A 61 -23.40 6.27 -57.90
N HIS A 62 -22.57 6.32 -58.94
CA HIS A 62 -22.11 7.56 -59.56
C HIS A 62 -23.00 7.94 -60.76
N ASN A 63 -23.45 6.93 -61.50
CA ASN A 63 -24.09 7.13 -62.79
C ASN A 63 -25.60 7.36 -62.67
N GLN A 64 -26.08 8.41 -63.34
CA GLN A 64 -27.51 8.78 -63.34
C GLN A 64 -28.40 7.70 -63.98
N ASP A 65 -27.84 6.87 -64.86
CA ASP A 65 -28.55 5.75 -65.50
C ASP A 65 -28.67 4.50 -64.61
N LEU A 66 -28.11 4.56 -63.38
CA LEU A 66 -28.05 3.47 -62.41
C LEU A 66 -27.28 2.23 -62.90
N SER A 67 -26.34 2.39 -63.84
CA SER A 67 -25.52 1.28 -64.37
C SER A 67 -24.73 0.53 -63.29
N ASP A 68 -24.49 1.19 -62.15
CA ASP A 68 -23.75 0.64 -61.01
C ASP A 68 -24.57 -0.40 -60.21
N ILE A 69 -25.88 -0.51 -60.48
CA ILE A 69 -26.79 -1.46 -59.83
C ILE A 69 -27.11 -2.63 -60.78
N PRO A 70 -27.00 -3.89 -60.34
CA PRO A 70 -27.32 -5.05 -61.16
C PRO A 70 -28.73 -4.96 -61.77
N LYS A 71 -28.80 -5.17 -63.09
CA LYS A 71 -30.05 -5.04 -63.87
C LYS A 71 -31.23 -5.83 -63.28
N GLN A 72 -30.98 -7.02 -62.73
CA GLN A 72 -31.99 -7.83 -62.06
C GLN A 72 -32.68 -7.10 -60.89
N LYS A 73 -31.93 -6.37 -60.06
CA LYS A 73 -32.49 -5.59 -58.95
C LYS A 73 -33.30 -4.38 -59.44
N LEU A 74 -32.83 -3.73 -60.52
CA LEU A 74 -33.53 -2.62 -61.15
C LEU A 74 -34.86 -3.06 -61.79
N ASP A 75 -34.89 -4.22 -62.43
CA ASP A 75 -36.09 -4.79 -63.03
C ASP A 75 -37.11 -5.18 -61.95
N GLU A 76 -36.66 -5.77 -60.84
CA GLU A 76 -37.51 -6.06 -59.67
C GLU A 76 -38.11 -4.78 -59.06
N LEU A 77 -37.32 -3.70 -58.96
CA LEU A 77 -37.77 -2.41 -58.45
C LEU A 77 -38.77 -1.72 -59.38
N LYS A 78 -38.53 -1.75 -60.70
CA LYS A 78 -39.44 -1.18 -61.72
C LYS A 78 -40.76 -1.95 -61.82
N GLY A 79 -40.76 -3.25 -61.50
CA GLY A 79 -41.99 -4.03 -61.37
C GLY A 79 -42.86 -3.64 -60.17
N LEU A 80 -42.30 -2.87 -59.24
CA LEU A 80 -42.91 -2.52 -57.95
C LEU A 80 -43.61 -1.16 -57.95
N CYS A 81 -42.98 -0.15 -58.55
CA CYS A 81 -43.53 1.19 -58.71
C CYS A 81 -42.78 1.97 -59.80
N GLU A 82 -43.37 3.09 -60.25
CA GLU A 82 -42.62 4.10 -61.01
C GLU A 82 -41.53 4.71 -60.13
N ILE A 83 -40.34 4.88 -60.70
CA ILE A 83 -39.16 5.44 -60.03
C ILE A 83 -38.69 6.69 -60.78
N GLU A 84 -38.44 7.77 -60.06
CA GLU A 84 -37.82 8.99 -60.57
C GLU A 84 -36.46 9.20 -59.88
N ILE A 85 -35.43 9.50 -60.65
CA ILE A 85 -34.07 9.73 -60.16
C ILE A 85 -33.88 11.23 -59.95
N VAL A 86 -33.55 11.63 -58.73
CA VAL A 86 -33.37 13.03 -58.35
C VAL A 86 -31.98 13.27 -57.75
N PRO A 87 -31.36 14.44 -58.00
CA PRO A 87 -30.14 14.81 -57.31
C PRO A 87 -30.43 15.08 -55.83
N TYR A 88 -29.55 14.62 -54.94
CA TYR A 88 -29.67 14.79 -53.49
C TYR A 88 -28.37 15.32 -52.90
N SER A 89 -28.46 16.37 -52.09
CA SER A 89 -27.29 16.95 -51.41
C SER A 89 -27.41 16.73 -49.90
N LEU A 90 -26.35 16.21 -49.29
CA LEU A 90 -26.28 15.91 -47.86
C LEU A 90 -25.01 16.51 -47.26
N THR A 91 -25.14 17.31 -46.20
CA THR A 91 -24.00 17.82 -45.42
C THR A 91 -23.89 17.03 -44.12
N LEU A 92 -22.82 16.28 -43.96
CA LEU A 92 -22.48 15.58 -42.73
C LEU A 92 -21.60 16.50 -41.88
N GLY A 93 -22.16 17.09 -40.81
CA GLY A 93 -21.39 17.85 -39.81
C GLY A 93 -20.95 17.00 -38.61
N TYR A 94 -20.29 17.64 -37.63
CA TYR A 94 -19.77 17.03 -36.39
C TYR A 94 -20.72 15.99 -35.78
N SER A 95 -22.00 16.29 -35.63
CA SER A 95 -23.03 15.42 -35.01
C SER A 95 -23.17 14.01 -35.62
N HIS A 96 -22.79 13.82 -36.89
CA HIS A 96 -22.88 12.54 -37.60
C HIS A 96 -21.72 11.59 -37.28
N TRP A 97 -20.57 12.13 -36.87
CA TRP A 97 -19.36 11.36 -36.61
C TRP A 97 -19.33 10.79 -35.19
N SER A 98 -18.79 9.58 -35.04
CA SER A 98 -18.54 8.96 -33.73
C SER A 98 -17.40 9.68 -33.00
N ALA A 99 -17.31 9.50 -31.68
CA ALA A 99 -16.18 10.02 -30.89
C ALA A 99 -14.85 9.48 -31.42
N ASP A 100 -14.76 8.18 -31.71
CA ASP A 100 -13.57 7.54 -32.29
C ASP A 100 -13.14 8.19 -33.60
N HIS A 101 -14.07 8.44 -34.53
CA HIS A 101 -13.76 9.08 -35.81
C HIS A 101 -13.22 10.50 -35.64
N VAL A 102 -13.86 11.27 -34.75
CA VAL A 102 -13.46 12.65 -34.44
C VAL A 102 -12.06 12.66 -33.82
N LEU A 103 -11.80 11.82 -32.82
CA LEU A 103 -10.51 11.78 -32.12
C LEU A 103 -9.37 11.34 -33.05
N LYS A 104 -9.59 10.35 -33.94
CA LYS A 104 -8.59 9.91 -34.93
C LYS A 104 -8.15 11.02 -35.89
N GLN A 105 -9.01 12.00 -36.16
CA GLN A 105 -8.70 13.14 -37.04
C GLN A 105 -8.02 14.30 -36.31
N ILE A 106 -8.19 14.41 -34.99
CA ILE A 106 -7.64 15.53 -34.21
C ILE A 106 -6.29 15.17 -33.58
N LEU A 107 -6.13 13.93 -33.12
CA LEU A 107 -4.91 13.49 -32.46
C LEU A 107 -3.76 13.31 -33.48
N PRO A 108 -2.50 13.60 -33.10
CA PRO A 108 -1.36 13.41 -33.98
C PRO A 108 -1.23 11.96 -34.48
N THR A 109 -0.67 11.79 -35.68
CA THR A 109 -0.36 10.46 -36.23
C THR A 109 0.58 9.70 -35.28
N GLY A 110 0.18 8.50 -34.85
CA GLY A 110 0.93 7.66 -33.91
C GLY A 110 0.36 7.62 -32.50
N VAL A 111 -0.48 8.60 -32.12
CA VAL A 111 -1.13 8.63 -30.81
C VAL A 111 -2.36 7.71 -30.82
N GLU A 112 -2.40 6.73 -29.92
CA GLU A 112 -3.53 5.80 -29.82
C GLU A 112 -4.77 6.50 -29.26
N VAL A 113 -5.89 6.41 -29.99
CA VAL A 113 -7.16 6.98 -29.52
C VAL A 113 -7.63 6.21 -28.29
N PRO A 114 -8.00 6.89 -27.19
CA PRO A 114 -8.59 6.21 -26.04
C PRO A 114 -9.92 5.55 -26.44
N SER A 115 -9.83 4.26 -26.77
CA SER A 115 -10.90 3.48 -27.38
C SER A 115 -11.87 2.88 -26.36
N SER A 116 -11.52 2.96 -25.07
CA SER A 116 -12.39 2.54 -23.97
C SER A 116 -12.32 3.52 -22.81
N PHE A 117 -13.49 3.99 -22.38
CA PHE A 117 -13.68 4.67 -21.11
C PHE A 117 -14.64 3.83 -20.28
N GLU A 118 -14.46 3.82 -18.96
CA GLU A 118 -15.37 3.11 -18.07
C GLU A 118 -16.55 4.02 -17.74
N THR A 119 -17.72 3.74 -18.33
CA THR A 119 -18.96 4.36 -17.86
C THR A 119 -19.38 3.68 -16.58
N ILE A 120 -19.41 4.45 -15.51
CA ILE A 120 -20.05 4.01 -14.29
C ILE A 120 -21.55 4.18 -14.57
N VAL A 121 -22.24 3.03 -14.61
CA VAL A 121 -23.67 2.79 -14.90
C VAL A 121 -24.02 2.42 -16.36
N ASN A 122 -24.67 1.25 -16.54
CA ASN A 122 -25.39 0.86 -17.75
C ASN A 122 -26.71 0.16 -17.39
N SER A 123 -27.80 0.58 -18.03
CA SER A 123 -29.12 -0.05 -17.99
C SER A 123 -29.08 -1.47 -18.59
N GLU A 124 -29.81 -2.43 -18.01
CA GLU A 124 -30.03 -3.74 -18.64
C GLU A 124 -30.52 -3.58 -20.09
N PRO A 125 -29.98 -4.36 -21.05
CA PRO A 125 -30.54 -4.42 -22.40
C PRO A 125 -31.61 -5.51 -22.46
N SER A 126 -32.90 -5.19 -22.27
CA SER A 126 -34.04 -5.88 -22.94
C SER A 126 -35.44 -5.48 -22.43
N PHE A 127 -36.35 -5.28 -23.39
CA PHE A 127 -37.81 -5.48 -23.30
C PHE A 127 -38.54 -4.99 -22.04
N LEU A 128 -39.08 -3.76 -22.08
CA LEU A 128 -40.49 -3.43 -21.80
C LEU A 128 -40.65 -1.90 -21.84
N LEU A 129 -41.15 -1.39 -22.97
CA LEU A 129 -41.89 -0.14 -22.96
C LEU A 129 -43.06 -0.28 -21.98
N THR A 130 -43.40 0.82 -21.29
CA THR A 130 -44.56 1.02 -20.40
C THR A 130 -44.20 0.96 -18.90
N ILE A 131 -43.66 2.06 -18.37
CA ILE A 131 -44.08 2.78 -17.15
C ILE A 131 -43.18 4.02 -17.08
N LYS A 132 -43.75 5.18 -17.42
CA LYS A 132 -43.03 6.45 -17.65
C LYS A 132 -43.32 7.51 -16.58
N SER A 133 -43.58 7.09 -15.35
CA SER A 133 -43.83 8.02 -14.24
C SER A 133 -43.15 7.50 -12.97
N VAL A 134 -42.57 8.40 -12.18
CA VAL A 134 -41.98 8.18 -10.83
C VAL A 134 -40.48 7.80 -10.73
N TRP A 135 -39.59 8.42 -11.53
CA TRP A 135 -38.17 8.53 -11.15
C TRP A 135 -37.69 9.98 -11.35
N SER A 136 -37.21 10.62 -10.28
CA SER A 136 -36.65 11.97 -10.30
C SER A 136 -35.34 12.01 -11.11
N ALA A 137 -35.18 13.06 -11.90
CA ALA A 137 -34.23 13.18 -13.00
C ALA A 137 -32.78 13.58 -12.60
N THR A 138 -32.23 13.11 -11.47
CA THR A 138 -31.02 13.72 -10.89
C THR A 138 -29.68 13.01 -11.11
N ASP A 139 -29.61 11.70 -11.37
CA ASP A 139 -28.32 11.00 -11.27
C ASP A 139 -27.66 10.79 -12.65
N GLY A 140 -26.66 11.62 -12.97
CA GLY A 140 -25.90 11.57 -14.22
C GLY A 140 -24.79 10.52 -14.23
N GLN A 141 -24.43 10.00 -15.41
CA GLN A 141 -23.33 9.02 -15.53
C GLN A 141 -21.96 9.69 -15.51
N ILE A 142 -20.99 8.99 -14.93
CA ILE A 142 -19.58 9.39 -14.88
C ILE A 142 -18.80 8.54 -15.89
N ALA A 143 -18.04 9.18 -16.78
CA ALA A 143 -17.05 8.50 -17.61
C ALA A 143 -15.67 8.65 -17.00
N HIS A 144 -15.03 7.53 -16.70
CA HIS A 144 -13.68 7.47 -16.17
C HIS A 144 -12.69 7.19 -17.30
N LEU A 145 -11.77 8.14 -17.50
CA LEU A 145 -10.60 8.06 -18.38
C LEU A 145 -9.33 7.74 -17.59
N ASN A 146 -8.41 7.01 -18.22
CA ASN A 146 -7.08 6.76 -17.69
C ASN A 146 -6.07 7.19 -18.77
N LEU A 147 -5.88 8.51 -18.90
CA LEU A 147 -5.04 9.10 -19.93
C LEU A 147 -3.56 8.90 -19.57
N HIS A 148 -2.81 8.27 -20.46
CA HIS A 148 -1.36 8.16 -20.37
C HIS A 148 -0.68 9.49 -20.73
N ASP A 149 0.60 9.65 -20.37
CA ASP A 149 1.33 10.92 -20.49
C ASP A 149 1.29 11.53 -21.91
N GLU A 150 1.31 10.70 -22.95
CA GLU A 150 1.19 11.12 -24.36
C GLU A 150 -0.16 11.78 -24.70
N LEU A 151 -1.24 11.43 -23.98
CA LEU A 151 -2.58 11.95 -24.17
C LEU A 151 -2.91 13.16 -23.30
N LEU A 152 -2.12 13.41 -22.23
CA LEU A 152 -2.35 14.52 -21.29
C LEU A 152 -2.41 15.90 -21.98
N PRO A 153 -1.55 16.23 -22.98
CA PRO A 153 -1.66 17.51 -23.71
C PRO A 153 -2.99 17.70 -24.45
N TYR A 154 -3.73 16.62 -24.72
CA TYR A 154 -4.99 16.63 -25.47
C TYR A 154 -6.22 16.40 -24.58
N LYS A 155 -6.06 16.32 -23.26
CA LYS A 155 -7.10 15.89 -22.31
C LYS A 155 -8.40 16.68 -22.43
N ASP A 156 -8.33 18.00 -22.60
CA ASP A 156 -9.51 18.87 -22.67
C ASP A 156 -10.33 18.63 -23.94
N VAL A 157 -9.65 18.39 -25.06
CA VAL A 157 -10.31 18.11 -26.35
C VAL A 157 -10.90 16.71 -26.35
N ILE A 158 -10.17 15.74 -25.80
CA ILE A 158 -10.66 14.37 -25.61
C ILE A 158 -11.93 14.38 -24.76
N ALA A 159 -11.90 15.06 -23.60
CA ALA A 159 -13.04 15.16 -22.70
C ALA A 159 -14.23 15.85 -23.35
N LYS A 160 -14.02 16.96 -24.07
CA LYS A 160 -15.09 17.64 -24.82
C LYS A 160 -15.75 16.71 -25.84
N VAL A 161 -14.98 16.01 -26.65
CA VAL A 161 -15.53 15.10 -27.67
C VAL A 161 -16.32 13.96 -27.02
N ILE A 162 -15.78 13.34 -25.97
CA ILE A 162 -16.48 12.26 -25.26
C ILE A 162 -17.77 12.79 -24.61
N TYR A 163 -17.73 13.96 -23.99
CA TYR A 163 -18.89 14.62 -23.40
C TYR A 163 -19.97 14.89 -24.44
N ASP A 164 -19.64 15.63 -25.52
CA ASP A 164 -20.59 16.03 -26.56
C ASP A 164 -21.27 14.82 -27.24
N LYS A 165 -20.50 13.76 -27.51
CA LYS A 165 -21.01 12.58 -28.23
C LYS A 165 -21.89 11.67 -27.38
N ASN A 166 -21.85 11.82 -26.06
CA ASN A 166 -22.58 10.97 -25.11
C ASN A 166 -23.60 11.74 -24.26
N TYR A 167 -23.65 13.06 -24.29
CA TYR A 167 -24.67 13.87 -23.63
C TYR A 167 -26.09 13.55 -24.17
N PRO A 168 -27.14 13.49 -23.33
CA PRO A 168 -27.20 13.75 -21.88
C PRO A 168 -26.92 12.52 -21.01
N ARG A 169 -26.44 11.42 -21.60
CA ARG A 169 -26.24 10.15 -20.89
C ARG A 169 -25.09 10.27 -19.89
N ILE A 170 -23.95 10.79 -20.35
CA ILE A 170 -22.77 11.10 -19.54
C ILE A 170 -22.83 12.57 -19.15
N LYS A 171 -22.74 12.85 -17.84
CA LYS A 171 -22.79 14.20 -17.29
C LYS A 171 -21.47 14.67 -16.69
N THR A 172 -20.56 13.75 -16.37
CA THR A 172 -19.25 14.06 -15.78
C THR A 172 -18.18 13.21 -16.45
N ILE A 173 -17.10 13.84 -16.91
CA ILE A 173 -15.89 13.16 -17.42
C ILE A 173 -14.78 13.38 -16.39
N VAL A 174 -14.18 12.30 -15.93
CA VAL A 174 -13.04 12.34 -15.01
C VAL A 174 -11.84 11.63 -15.58
N ASN A 175 -10.65 12.09 -15.22
CA ASN A 175 -9.40 11.39 -15.47
C ASN A 175 -8.76 11.02 -14.13
N LYS A 176 -8.24 9.79 -14.03
CA LYS A 176 -7.47 9.37 -12.88
C LYS A 176 -6.11 10.08 -12.89
N VAL A 177 -5.75 10.69 -11.77
CA VAL A 177 -4.48 11.38 -11.59
C VAL A 177 -3.59 10.56 -10.65
N GLY A 178 -2.35 10.33 -11.06
CA GLY A 178 -1.35 9.65 -10.23
C GLY A 178 -1.63 8.17 -9.94
N THR A 179 -0.82 7.63 -9.04
CA THR A 179 -0.94 6.27 -8.51
C THR A 179 -1.71 6.28 -7.19
N ILE A 180 -2.49 5.23 -6.94
CA ILE A 180 -3.21 5.09 -5.67
C ILE A 180 -2.18 4.78 -4.57
N THR A 181 -1.94 5.74 -3.68
CA THR A 181 -0.96 5.62 -2.59
C THR A 181 -1.57 5.76 -1.19
N ASN A 182 -2.84 6.18 -1.07
CA ASN A 182 -3.51 6.31 0.22
C ASN A 182 -3.96 4.96 0.80
N GLU A 183 -4.15 4.93 2.12
CA GLU A 183 -4.56 3.77 2.91
C GLU A 183 -5.86 3.13 2.42
N PHE A 184 -6.87 3.95 2.08
CA PHE A 184 -8.19 3.51 1.64
C PHE A 184 -8.26 3.08 0.17
N ARG A 185 -7.15 3.17 -0.55
CA ARG A 185 -7.01 2.85 -1.99
C ARG A 185 -7.99 3.58 -2.91
N VAL A 186 -8.34 4.81 -2.55
CA VAL A 186 -9.25 5.65 -3.34
C VAL A 186 -8.44 6.41 -4.40
N PRO A 187 -8.79 6.36 -5.69
CA PRO A 187 -8.06 7.10 -6.72
C PRO A 187 -8.31 8.61 -6.64
N GLU A 188 -7.29 9.40 -6.95
CA GLU A 188 -7.48 10.84 -7.15
C GLU A 188 -7.99 11.08 -8.58
N PHE A 189 -8.96 12.00 -8.71
CA PHE A 189 -9.61 12.30 -9.99
C PHE A 189 -9.59 13.80 -10.27
N GLU A 190 -9.22 14.16 -11.50
CA GLU A 190 -9.51 15.48 -12.05
C GLU A 190 -10.81 15.42 -12.87
N ILE A 191 -11.69 16.40 -12.69
CA ILE A 191 -12.89 16.54 -13.51
C ILE A 191 -12.49 17.31 -14.78
N LEU A 192 -12.62 16.67 -15.94
CA LEU A 192 -12.25 17.26 -17.22
C LEU A 192 -13.41 17.96 -17.93
N ALA A 193 -14.65 17.48 -17.77
CA ALA A 193 -15.83 18.10 -18.37
C ALA A 193 -17.13 17.73 -17.63
N GLY A 194 -18.11 18.62 -17.66
CA GLY A 194 -19.47 18.35 -17.17
C GLY A 194 -19.78 18.87 -15.76
N GLU A 195 -20.71 18.21 -15.06
CA GLU A 195 -21.15 18.58 -13.72
C GLU A 195 -20.09 18.19 -12.66
N HIS A 196 -19.92 19.01 -11.62
CA HIS A 196 -19.01 18.69 -10.50
C HIS A 196 -19.58 17.65 -9.50
N ASN A 197 -20.53 16.83 -9.95
CA ASN A 197 -21.16 15.79 -9.14
C ASN A 197 -20.51 14.42 -9.41
N MET A 198 -20.08 13.78 -8.34
CA MET A 198 -19.41 12.46 -8.35
C MET A 198 -20.25 11.36 -7.69
N ILE A 199 -21.46 11.70 -7.23
CA ILE A 199 -22.42 10.73 -6.71
C ILE A 199 -23.12 10.04 -7.89
N THR A 200 -23.14 8.71 -7.88
CA THR A 200 -23.73 7.89 -8.95
C THR A 200 -24.35 6.60 -8.42
N GLU A 201 -25.17 5.92 -9.24
CA GLU A 201 -25.88 4.68 -8.89
C GLU A 201 -25.67 3.57 -9.92
N VAL A 202 -24.96 2.50 -9.56
CA VAL A 202 -24.67 1.35 -10.42
C VAL A 202 -25.61 0.20 -10.15
N LYS A 203 -26.15 -0.46 -11.19
CA LYS A 203 -26.93 -1.69 -11.06
C LYS A 203 -26.14 -2.90 -11.55
N GLN A 204 -25.97 -3.92 -10.71
CA GLN A 204 -25.33 -5.19 -11.06
C GLN A 204 -26.16 -6.37 -10.52
N TYR A 205 -26.60 -7.26 -11.41
CA TYR A 205 -27.31 -8.51 -11.06
C TYR A 205 -28.48 -8.37 -10.08
N GLY A 206 -29.27 -7.31 -10.22
CA GLY A 206 -30.41 -7.04 -9.33
C GLY A 206 -30.08 -6.30 -8.03
N ALA A 207 -28.80 -5.99 -7.78
CA ALA A 207 -28.37 -5.08 -6.73
C ALA A 207 -28.14 -3.67 -7.27
N THR A 208 -28.49 -2.65 -6.48
CA THR A 208 -28.26 -1.22 -6.79
C THR A 208 -27.26 -0.64 -5.79
N PHE A 209 -26.19 -0.02 -6.29
CA PHE A 209 -25.09 0.52 -5.49
C PHE A 209 -24.98 2.02 -5.72
N ARG A 210 -25.26 2.80 -4.69
CA ARG A 210 -24.97 4.22 -4.65
C ARG A 210 -23.56 4.44 -4.08
N LEU A 211 -22.83 5.38 -4.65
CA LEU A 211 -21.50 5.78 -4.19
C LEU A 211 -21.16 7.22 -4.59
N ASP A 212 -20.27 7.88 -3.85
CA ASP A 212 -19.46 8.99 -4.37
C ASP A 212 -18.15 8.41 -4.88
N TYR A 213 -17.91 8.54 -6.18
CA TYR A 213 -16.77 7.91 -6.84
C TYR A 213 -15.41 8.47 -6.38
N ARG A 214 -15.38 9.62 -5.69
CA ARG A 214 -14.15 10.18 -5.10
C ARG A 214 -13.80 9.64 -3.73
N LEU A 215 -14.71 8.93 -3.05
CA LEU A 215 -14.55 8.55 -1.64
C LEU A 215 -14.36 7.03 -1.45
N VAL A 216 -14.69 6.23 -2.46
CA VAL A 216 -14.65 4.77 -2.36
C VAL A 216 -13.98 4.14 -3.58
N TYR A 217 -13.36 2.99 -3.38
CA TYR A 217 -12.87 2.17 -4.48
C TYR A 217 -14.03 1.44 -5.16
N TRP A 218 -14.16 1.58 -6.49
CA TRP A 218 -15.12 0.84 -7.30
C TRP A 218 -14.56 0.49 -8.68
N ASN A 219 -14.84 -0.74 -9.14
CA ASN A 219 -14.44 -1.24 -10.45
C ASN A 219 -15.57 -2.07 -11.07
N SER A 220 -16.19 -1.56 -12.14
CA SER A 220 -17.33 -2.22 -12.79
C SER A 220 -16.93 -3.50 -13.51
N ARG A 221 -15.65 -3.65 -13.89
CA ARG A 221 -15.13 -4.81 -14.64
C ARG A 221 -15.06 -6.10 -13.82
N LEU A 222 -15.35 -6.05 -12.52
CA LEU A 222 -15.39 -7.22 -11.62
C LEU A 222 -16.79 -7.84 -11.49
N GLU A 223 -17.79 -7.33 -12.20
CA GLU A 223 -19.18 -7.78 -12.07
C GLU A 223 -19.35 -9.31 -12.23
N HIS A 224 -18.75 -9.93 -13.25
CA HIS A 224 -18.87 -11.36 -13.49
C HIS A 224 -18.27 -12.19 -12.36
N GLU A 225 -17.23 -11.67 -11.71
CA GLU A 225 -16.60 -12.30 -10.56
C GLU A 225 -17.46 -12.21 -9.31
N HIS A 226 -18.10 -11.06 -9.08
CA HIS A 226 -19.10 -10.90 -8.02
C HIS A 226 -20.21 -11.95 -8.16
N LYS A 227 -20.76 -12.10 -9.36
CA LYS A 227 -21.79 -13.11 -9.65
C LYS A 227 -21.27 -14.53 -9.44
N ARG A 228 -20.06 -14.84 -9.92
CA ARG A 228 -19.47 -16.18 -9.82
C ARG A 228 -19.33 -16.59 -8.36
N LEU A 229 -18.69 -15.77 -7.53
CA LEU A 229 -18.48 -16.12 -6.13
C LEU A 229 -19.82 -16.22 -5.37
N VAL A 230 -20.70 -15.24 -5.55
CA VAL A 230 -22.03 -15.24 -4.92
C VAL A 230 -22.86 -16.46 -5.35
N SER A 231 -22.65 -16.99 -6.56
CA SER A 231 -23.35 -18.20 -7.03
C SER A 231 -23.04 -19.44 -6.17
N MET A 232 -21.89 -19.47 -5.50
CA MET A 232 -21.46 -20.57 -4.62
C MET A 232 -22.20 -20.58 -3.28
N PHE A 233 -22.78 -19.45 -2.86
CA PHE A 233 -23.45 -19.32 -1.56
C PHE A 233 -24.89 -19.82 -1.59
N GLN A 234 -25.34 -20.35 -0.44
CA GLN A 234 -26.69 -20.85 -0.18
C GLN A 234 -27.40 -20.00 0.87
N ALA A 235 -28.74 -19.94 0.79
CA ALA A 235 -29.55 -19.25 1.76
C ALA A 235 -29.33 -19.84 3.17
N GLY A 236 -29.21 -18.98 4.19
CA GLY A 236 -28.95 -19.35 5.57
C GLY A 236 -27.47 -19.49 5.94
N GLN A 237 -26.54 -19.42 4.98
CA GLN A 237 -25.11 -19.43 5.28
C GLN A 237 -24.63 -18.13 5.92
N THR A 238 -23.58 -18.22 6.74
CA THR A 238 -22.88 -17.09 7.36
C THR A 238 -21.61 -16.75 6.58
N ILE A 239 -21.53 -15.51 6.11
CA ILE A 239 -20.43 -15.01 5.28
C ILE A 239 -19.69 -13.90 6.03
N CYS A 240 -18.37 -13.99 6.10
CA CYS A 240 -17.51 -12.91 6.57
C CYS A 240 -16.81 -12.28 5.37
N ASP A 241 -17.06 -11.00 5.10
CA ASP A 241 -16.38 -10.22 4.07
C ASP A 241 -15.41 -9.24 4.75
N MET A 242 -14.11 -9.55 4.67
CA MET A 242 -13.07 -8.81 5.40
C MET A 242 -12.74 -7.45 4.76
N PHE A 243 -13.04 -7.29 3.46
CA PHE A 243 -12.71 -6.11 2.64
C PHE A 243 -13.90 -5.75 1.73
N THR A 244 -15.01 -5.40 2.36
CA THR A 244 -16.32 -5.37 1.70
C THR A 244 -16.54 -4.16 0.80
N GLY A 245 -15.79 -3.06 0.95
CA GLY A 245 -16.04 -1.80 0.26
C GLY A 245 -17.49 -1.33 0.42
N ILE A 246 -18.16 -1.03 -0.69
CA ILE A 246 -19.60 -0.66 -0.70
C ILE A 246 -20.56 -1.86 -0.81
N GLY A 247 -20.03 -3.08 -0.67
CA GLY A 247 -20.78 -4.35 -0.60
C GLY A 247 -21.03 -5.10 -1.90
N PRO A 248 -20.13 -5.17 -2.90
CA PRO A 248 -20.39 -5.90 -4.15
C PRO A 248 -20.60 -7.42 -3.96
N PHE A 249 -20.04 -8.02 -2.90
CA PHE A 249 -20.36 -9.41 -2.50
C PHE A 249 -21.42 -9.46 -1.40
N ALA A 250 -21.32 -8.57 -0.40
CA ALA A 250 -22.22 -8.56 0.76
C ALA A 250 -23.69 -8.35 0.37
N ILE A 251 -23.98 -7.37 -0.50
CA ILE A 251 -25.36 -7.05 -0.89
C ILE A 251 -26.00 -8.22 -1.65
N PRO A 252 -25.39 -8.79 -2.72
CA PRO A 252 -25.99 -9.93 -3.40
C PRO A 252 -26.06 -11.22 -2.54
N ALA A 253 -25.10 -11.44 -1.64
CA ALA A 253 -25.16 -12.57 -0.70
C ALA A 253 -26.35 -12.44 0.27
N ALA A 254 -26.59 -11.24 0.81
CA ALA A 254 -27.73 -10.97 1.68
C ALA A 254 -29.09 -11.05 0.93
N GLN A 255 -29.12 -10.65 -0.35
CA GLN A 255 -30.29 -10.84 -1.23
C GLN A 255 -30.61 -12.34 -1.45
N LYS A 256 -29.57 -13.20 -1.48
CA LYS A 256 -29.71 -14.66 -1.51
C LYS A 256 -30.18 -15.27 -0.18
N GLY A 257 -30.24 -14.49 0.90
CA GLY A 257 -30.66 -14.94 2.23
C GLY A 257 -29.52 -15.42 3.12
N CYS A 258 -28.27 -15.05 2.83
CA CYS A 258 -27.15 -15.24 3.75
C CYS A 258 -27.16 -14.18 4.86
N ILE A 259 -26.56 -14.50 6.01
CA ILE A 259 -26.16 -13.52 7.03
C ILE A 259 -24.73 -13.06 6.68
N VAL A 260 -24.47 -11.76 6.64
CA VAL A 260 -23.18 -11.22 6.22
C VAL A 260 -22.60 -10.30 7.29
N TYR A 261 -21.39 -10.61 7.74
CA TYR A 261 -20.54 -9.73 8.54
C TYR A 261 -19.55 -9.06 7.60
N ALA A 262 -19.70 -7.75 7.41
CA ALA A 262 -19.05 -6.98 6.36
C ALA A 262 -18.15 -5.91 6.97
N ASN A 263 -16.85 -5.97 6.69
CA ASN A 263 -15.84 -5.08 7.24
C ASN A 263 -15.10 -4.31 6.14
N ASP A 264 -14.80 -3.04 6.39
CA ASP A 264 -13.88 -2.25 5.57
C ASP A 264 -13.17 -1.22 6.44
N LEU A 265 -11.90 -0.93 6.13
CA LEU A 265 -11.12 0.07 6.84
C LEU A 265 -11.59 1.50 6.50
N ASN A 266 -12.11 1.73 5.28
CA ASN A 266 -12.57 3.04 4.86
C ASN A 266 -13.97 3.36 5.45
N PRO A 267 -14.11 4.42 6.27
CA PRO A 267 -15.40 4.80 6.85
C PRO A 267 -16.45 5.18 5.78
N ASP A 268 -16.04 5.77 4.66
CA ASP A 268 -16.94 6.12 3.55
C ASP A 268 -17.49 4.88 2.84
N SER A 269 -16.66 3.84 2.69
CA SER A 269 -17.10 2.53 2.18
C SER A 269 -18.22 1.97 3.04
N ILE A 270 -18.07 2.01 4.37
CA ILE A 270 -19.08 1.53 5.33
C ILE A 270 -20.33 2.41 5.34
N HIS A 271 -20.17 3.73 5.18
CA HIS A 271 -21.30 4.63 5.00
C HIS A 271 -22.13 4.23 3.77
N TYR A 272 -21.49 4.03 2.62
CA TYR A 272 -22.18 3.62 1.39
C TYR A 272 -22.71 2.19 1.45
N LEU A 273 -22.02 1.25 2.12
CA LEU A 273 -22.53 -0.09 2.38
C LEU A 273 -23.88 -0.03 3.09
N ARG A 274 -24.01 0.79 4.14
CA ARG A 274 -25.28 0.95 4.90
C ARG A 274 -26.39 1.55 4.04
N ILE A 275 -26.05 2.53 3.20
CA ILE A 275 -26.99 3.10 2.21
C ILE A 275 -27.44 2.00 1.24
N ASN A 276 -26.51 1.24 0.69
CA ASN A 276 -26.78 0.18 -0.27
C ASN A 276 -27.58 -0.96 0.34
N ALA A 277 -27.33 -1.32 1.60
CA ALA A 277 -28.12 -2.32 2.32
C ALA A 277 -29.59 -1.90 2.41
N LYS A 278 -29.87 -0.63 2.73
CA LYS A 278 -31.23 -0.06 2.76
C LYS A 278 -31.87 0.01 1.37
N ILE A 279 -31.14 0.48 0.36
CA ILE A 279 -31.62 0.55 -1.03
C ILE A 279 -32.06 -0.83 -1.53
N ASN A 280 -31.30 -1.87 -1.17
CA ASN A 280 -31.57 -3.26 -1.59
C ASN A 280 -32.45 -4.04 -0.62
N LYS A 281 -32.89 -3.43 0.50
CA LYS A 281 -33.77 -4.04 1.52
C LYS A 281 -33.17 -5.31 2.14
N VAL A 282 -31.90 -5.24 2.52
CA VAL A 282 -31.12 -6.33 3.14
C VAL A 282 -30.37 -5.88 4.40
N ASP A 283 -30.73 -4.71 4.93
CA ASP A 283 -30.14 -4.12 6.14
C ASP A 283 -30.39 -4.95 7.40
N ASP A 284 -31.37 -5.86 7.38
CA ASP A 284 -31.63 -6.85 8.44
C ASP A 284 -30.66 -8.05 8.44
N ARG A 285 -29.81 -8.18 7.41
CA ARG A 285 -28.89 -9.32 7.23
C ARG A 285 -27.42 -8.94 7.13
N ILE A 286 -27.12 -7.65 7.13
CA ILE A 286 -25.75 -7.13 6.97
C ILE A 286 -25.33 -6.43 8.26
N TYR A 287 -24.28 -6.96 8.89
CA TYR A 287 -23.63 -6.39 10.06
C TYR A 287 -22.36 -5.68 9.59
N ALA A 288 -22.34 -4.36 9.65
CA ALA A 288 -21.28 -3.53 9.08
C ALA A 288 -20.28 -3.05 10.14
N TYR A 289 -18.99 -3.32 9.92
CA TYR A 289 -17.85 -3.01 10.79
C TYR A 289 -16.87 -2.09 10.08
N ASN A 290 -16.24 -1.18 10.84
CA ASN A 290 -15.21 -0.29 10.34
C ASN A 290 -13.95 -0.41 11.21
N MET A 291 -13.09 -1.36 10.86
CA MET A 291 -11.86 -1.65 11.61
C MET A 291 -10.86 -2.43 10.75
N ASP A 292 -9.63 -2.57 11.24
CA ASP A 292 -8.63 -3.44 10.63
C ASP A 292 -9.14 -4.89 10.50
N ALA A 293 -8.78 -5.53 9.39
CA ALA A 293 -9.30 -6.85 9.06
C ALA A 293 -8.81 -7.97 10.00
N ARG A 294 -7.60 -7.85 10.56
CA ARG A 294 -7.09 -8.80 11.58
C ARG A 294 -7.83 -8.64 12.90
N LYS A 295 -8.10 -7.40 13.32
CA LYS A 295 -8.94 -7.10 14.49
C LYS A 295 -10.37 -7.64 14.29
N PHE A 296 -10.97 -7.37 13.13
CA PHE A 296 -12.30 -7.84 12.77
C PHE A 296 -12.44 -9.37 12.89
N ILE A 297 -11.58 -10.14 12.23
CA ILE A 297 -11.70 -11.61 12.26
C ILE A 297 -11.41 -12.17 13.65
N SER A 298 -10.50 -11.53 14.40
CA SER A 298 -10.20 -11.91 15.78
C SER A 298 -11.41 -11.73 16.69
N GLN A 299 -12.07 -10.58 16.59
CA GLN A 299 -13.28 -10.27 17.34
C GLN A 299 -14.45 -11.21 16.97
N MET A 300 -14.58 -11.57 15.68
CA MET A 300 -15.62 -12.52 15.25
C MET A 300 -15.40 -13.94 15.80
N MET A 301 -14.16 -14.34 16.08
CA MET A 301 -13.83 -15.68 16.59
C MET A 301 -13.67 -15.73 18.12
N GLU A 302 -13.79 -14.59 18.80
CA GLU A 302 -13.68 -14.50 20.25
C GLU A 302 -14.91 -15.08 20.94
N VAL A 303 -14.68 -15.83 22.03
CA VAL A 303 -15.74 -16.48 22.81
C VAL A 303 -16.07 -15.57 24.00
N PRO A 304 -17.32 -15.10 24.16
CA PRO A 304 -17.70 -14.23 25.26
C PRO A 304 -17.47 -14.86 26.64
N ASN A 305 -16.96 -14.09 27.60
CA ASN A 305 -16.66 -14.55 28.97
C ASN A 305 -17.84 -15.23 29.67
N ASN A 306 -19.09 -14.82 29.39
CA ASN A 306 -20.28 -15.40 30.00
C ASN A 306 -20.50 -16.88 29.61
N GLU A 307 -20.05 -17.30 28.43
CA GLU A 307 -20.13 -18.71 27.99
C GLU A 307 -19.03 -19.59 28.61
N VAL A 308 -17.90 -18.99 28.98
CA VAL A 308 -16.77 -19.68 29.62
C VAL A 308 -17.13 -20.12 31.06
N THR A 309 -17.98 -19.36 31.75
CA THR A 309 -18.43 -19.62 33.13
C THR A 309 -19.53 -20.69 33.27
N LEU A 310 -20.34 -20.93 32.24
CA LEU A 310 -21.47 -21.88 32.29
C LEU A 310 -21.04 -23.37 32.29
N GLU A 311 -19.81 -23.67 31.84
CA GLU A 311 -19.30 -25.05 31.79
C GLU A 311 -18.57 -25.47 33.07
N THR A 312 -18.10 -24.52 33.89
CA THR A 312 -17.48 -24.81 35.20
C THR A 312 -18.46 -25.23 36.29
N SER A 313 -19.77 -25.19 36.03
CA SER A 313 -20.84 -25.51 37.00
C SER A 313 -21.41 -26.92 36.91
N HIS A 314 -20.84 -27.82 36.11
CA HIS A 314 -21.31 -29.20 35.95
C HIS A 314 -20.41 -30.26 36.63
N GLU A 315 -20.21 -30.13 37.94
CA GLU A 315 -19.89 -31.24 38.86
C GLU A 315 -20.76 -31.09 40.13
N VAL A 316 -21.49 -32.14 40.53
CA VAL A 316 -22.66 -32.15 41.46
C VAL A 316 -22.29 -32.84 42.81
N PRO A 317 -23.09 -32.82 43.90
CA PRO A 317 -23.18 -31.80 44.96
C PRO A 317 -23.12 -32.36 46.42
N ILE A 318 -22.76 -31.57 47.46
CA ILE A 318 -23.15 -31.86 48.86
C ILE A 318 -23.46 -30.56 49.62
N LEU A 319 -24.67 -30.52 50.20
CA LEU A 319 -25.25 -29.48 51.07
C LEU A 319 -24.41 -29.22 52.34
N ASP A 320 -24.31 -27.95 52.79
CA ASP A 320 -25.01 -27.53 54.00
C ASP A 320 -25.18 -25.99 54.10
N THR A 321 -26.04 -25.60 55.03
CA THR A 321 -27.01 -24.50 55.06
C THR A 321 -26.55 -23.11 55.59
N ARG A 322 -27.27 -22.05 55.11
CA ARG A 322 -27.57 -20.72 55.74
C ARG A 322 -26.39 -19.70 55.84
N ASP A 323 -26.50 -18.40 55.54
CA ASP A 323 -27.56 -17.39 55.70
C ASP A 323 -27.41 -16.20 54.73
N ASN A 324 -28.49 -15.41 54.64
CA ASN A 324 -28.84 -14.30 53.76
C ASN A 324 -27.87 -13.08 53.71
N ALA A 325 -27.78 -12.42 52.54
CA ALA A 325 -28.04 -10.97 52.36
C ALA A 325 -27.90 -10.51 50.89
N GLU A 326 -28.80 -9.61 50.50
CA GLU A 326 -29.09 -9.08 49.16
C GLU A 326 -28.01 -8.12 48.60
N SER A 327 -27.82 -8.08 47.28
CA SER A 327 -27.87 -6.82 46.50
C SER A 327 -27.70 -7.06 44.98
N ASN A 328 -28.55 -6.36 44.23
CA ASN A 328 -28.71 -6.36 42.78
C ASN A 328 -27.58 -5.60 42.06
N SER A 329 -27.21 -6.04 40.86
CA SER A 329 -26.93 -5.13 39.73
C SER A 329 -26.96 -5.88 38.40
N GLU A 330 -27.82 -5.40 37.52
CA GLU A 330 -28.18 -5.93 36.20
C GLU A 330 -27.12 -5.62 35.13
N ASN A 331 -27.03 -6.51 34.14
CA ASN A 331 -26.24 -6.37 32.91
C ASN A 331 -26.80 -5.25 32.02
N GLU A 332 -25.99 -4.23 31.71
CA GLU A 332 -26.26 -3.30 30.61
C GLU A 332 -25.43 -3.64 29.37
N LEU A 333 -26.15 -4.05 28.32
CA LEU A 333 -25.70 -4.19 26.95
C LEU A 333 -25.82 -2.79 26.29
N LEU A 334 -24.69 -2.12 26.03
CA LEU A 334 -24.68 -0.77 25.45
C LEU A 334 -25.04 -0.79 23.96
N THR A 335 -26.32 -0.53 23.68
CA THR A 335 -26.79 0.07 22.44
C THR A 335 -26.45 1.57 22.45
N VAL A 336 -25.61 2.05 21.53
CA VAL A 336 -25.38 3.49 21.36
C VAL A 336 -26.48 4.06 20.47
N ASP A 337 -27.41 4.76 21.13
CA ASP A 337 -28.42 5.60 20.52
C ASP A 337 -27.80 6.79 19.77
N THR A 338 -28.39 7.08 18.62
CA THR A 338 -28.17 8.31 17.86
C THR A 338 -29.08 9.39 18.43
N LYS A 339 -28.53 10.50 18.95
CA LYS A 339 -29.26 11.75 19.14
C LYS A 339 -28.37 12.99 19.24
N ASP A 340 -28.77 13.97 18.46
CA ASP A 340 -28.67 15.42 18.66
C ASP A 340 -27.28 16.09 18.73
N LEU A 341 -26.93 16.79 17.64
CA LEU A 341 -26.42 18.15 17.73
C LEU A 341 -27.15 19.03 16.72
N GLY A 342 -28.06 19.85 17.27
CA GLY A 342 -28.80 20.88 16.56
C GLY A 342 -27.99 22.16 16.37
N ASP A 343 -28.54 22.98 15.48
CA ASP A 343 -28.10 24.28 14.97
C ASP A 343 -27.48 25.25 15.99
N SER A 344 -26.46 25.98 15.52
CA SER A 344 -26.23 27.36 15.93
C SER A 344 -25.93 28.23 14.71
N ASN A 345 -26.88 29.13 14.41
CA ASN A 345 -26.79 30.21 13.43
C ASN A 345 -26.24 31.49 14.07
N ASN A 346 -25.38 32.20 13.34
CA ASN A 346 -25.21 33.66 13.29
C ASN A 346 -24.18 33.93 12.19
N SER A 347 -24.25 34.90 11.28
CA SER A 347 -25.15 36.05 11.03
C SER A 347 -24.61 36.77 9.78
N GLY A 348 -25.47 37.39 8.98
CA GLY A 348 -25.12 38.51 8.07
C GLY A 348 -25.51 38.30 6.58
N LEU A 349 -26.69 38.79 6.18
CA LEU A 349 -26.93 39.92 5.24
C LEU A 349 -26.59 39.58 3.76
N GLU A 350 -27.42 39.77 2.72
CA GLU A 350 -28.56 40.67 2.53
C GLU A 350 -29.35 40.25 1.25
N ASP A 351 -30.59 40.73 1.14
CA ASP A 351 -31.70 40.40 0.24
C ASP A 351 -31.50 40.44 -1.30
N VAL A 352 -32.35 39.72 -2.08
CA VAL A 352 -33.46 40.28 -2.90
C VAL A 352 -34.28 39.18 -3.62
N LYS A 353 -35.52 39.00 -3.12
CA LYS A 353 -36.86 38.72 -3.72
C LYS A 353 -37.03 38.11 -5.14
N GLY A 354 -37.96 37.13 -5.22
CA GLY A 354 -38.75 36.84 -6.43
C GLY A 354 -39.63 35.57 -6.42
N SER A 355 -40.84 35.65 -5.85
CA SER A 355 -41.96 34.67 -5.80
C SER A 355 -42.41 34.16 -7.19
N THR A 356 -42.88 32.91 -7.41
CA THR A 356 -44.28 32.48 -7.19
C THR A 356 -44.51 30.95 -7.12
N ARG A 357 -45.44 30.58 -6.23
CA ARG A 357 -45.94 29.26 -5.82
C ARG A 357 -46.92 28.62 -6.83
N HIS A 358 -47.09 27.29 -6.74
CA HIS A 358 -48.41 26.66 -6.54
C HIS A 358 -48.28 25.27 -5.87
N THR A 359 -49.00 25.14 -4.74
CA THR A 359 -49.18 23.98 -3.85
C THR A 359 -50.59 23.41 -3.97
N ALA A 360 -50.79 22.09 -3.81
CA ALA A 360 -51.80 21.45 -2.92
C ALA A 360 -51.81 19.90 -3.12
N THR A 361 -51.50 19.01 -2.17
CA THR A 361 -52.14 18.51 -0.90
C THR A 361 -53.17 17.37 -1.06
N SER A 362 -52.85 16.21 -0.43
CA SER A 362 -53.63 15.10 0.22
C SER A 362 -54.86 14.46 -0.49
N VAL A 363 -55.23 13.18 -0.31
CA VAL A 363 -55.84 12.52 0.88
C VAL A 363 -55.90 10.98 0.70
N ILE A 364 -55.87 10.24 1.82
CA ILE A 364 -55.98 8.78 2.03
C ILE A 364 -57.45 8.33 2.27
N ALA A 365 -57.88 7.16 1.77
CA ALA A 365 -58.87 6.19 2.32
C ALA A 365 -59.21 5.14 1.23
N GLY A 366 -59.60 3.87 1.41
CA GLY A 366 -60.06 3.05 2.53
C GLY A 366 -60.98 1.93 1.99
N LYS A 367 -60.62 0.65 2.23
CA LYS A 367 -61.31 -0.66 2.02
C LYS A 367 -62.82 -0.75 1.67
N ARG A 368 -63.20 -1.75 0.82
CA ARG A 368 -63.92 -3.01 1.19
C ARG A 368 -64.27 -3.91 -0.02
N SER A 369 -64.49 -5.21 0.26
CA SER A 369 -64.61 -6.39 -0.62
C SER A 369 -66.05 -6.83 -0.92
N SER A 370 -66.26 -7.69 -1.95
CA SER A 370 -66.87 -9.05 -1.82
C SER A 370 -67.23 -9.72 -3.18
N THR A 371 -66.84 -11.02 -3.30
CA THR A 371 -67.57 -12.19 -3.89
C THR A 371 -68.02 -12.21 -5.36
N SER A 372 -68.04 -13.29 -6.16
CA SER A 372 -67.51 -14.69 -6.15
C SER A 372 -68.00 -15.39 -7.44
N TYR A 373 -67.35 -16.51 -7.82
CA TYR A 373 -67.84 -17.74 -8.51
C TYR A 373 -67.19 -18.21 -9.84
N HIS A 374 -66.64 -19.45 -9.75
CA HIS A 374 -66.50 -20.60 -10.69
C HIS A 374 -65.91 -20.38 -12.11
N GLU A 375 -65.12 -21.26 -12.75
CA GLU A 375 -64.58 -22.63 -12.58
C GLU A 375 -63.50 -22.78 -13.69
N GLY A 376 -62.25 -23.24 -13.49
CA GLY A 376 -61.84 -24.64 -13.43
C GLY A 376 -60.90 -25.01 -14.62
N CYS A 377 -59.63 -25.40 -14.37
CA CYS A 377 -58.95 -26.62 -14.90
C CYS A 377 -57.41 -26.67 -14.64
N ARG A 378 -57.04 -27.54 -13.67
CA ARG A 378 -55.91 -28.51 -13.60
C ARG A 378 -54.42 -28.14 -13.77
N ARG A 379 -53.71 -28.38 -12.64
CA ARG A 379 -52.47 -29.19 -12.41
C ARG A 379 -51.08 -28.62 -12.80
N LYS A 380 -50.34 -28.11 -11.81
CA LYS A 380 -49.17 -28.74 -11.13
C LYS A 380 -48.65 -27.82 -10.00
N GLY A 381 -48.39 -28.39 -8.82
CA GLY A 381 -47.96 -27.70 -7.59
C GLY A 381 -46.53 -27.16 -7.65
N SER A 382 -45.98 -26.51 -6.63
CA SER A 382 -46.41 -26.30 -5.24
C SER A 382 -45.66 -25.09 -4.69
N THR A 383 -46.41 -24.17 -4.09
CA THR A 383 -46.08 -23.37 -2.88
C THR A 383 -44.76 -22.58 -2.77
N ASN A 384 -44.78 -21.26 -3.04
CA ASN A 384 -43.96 -20.28 -2.32
C ASN A 384 -44.85 -19.47 -1.37
N LYS A 385 -45.03 -20.01 -0.16
CA LYS A 385 -45.80 -19.40 0.93
C LYS A 385 -44.84 -18.53 1.75
N ARG A 386 -45.10 -17.23 1.69
CA ARG A 386 -44.61 -16.16 2.57
C ARG A 386 -44.59 -16.66 4.03
N MET A 387 -43.42 -16.95 4.59
CA MET A 387 -43.27 -17.25 6.00
C MET A 387 -43.12 -15.95 6.79
N ARG A 388 -44.04 -15.76 7.74
CA ARG A 388 -43.98 -14.74 8.80
C ARG A 388 -42.86 -15.08 9.77
N GLY A 389 -42.25 -14.02 10.31
CA GLY A 389 -41.27 -13.95 11.40
C GLY A 389 -40.91 -15.25 12.11
N SER A 390 -39.70 -15.73 11.83
CA SER A 390 -38.90 -16.48 12.79
C SER A 390 -37.86 -15.48 13.29
N GLU A 391 -37.70 -15.35 14.60
CA GLU A 391 -36.57 -14.65 15.21
C GLU A 391 -35.28 -15.13 14.54
N ILE A 392 -34.53 -14.22 13.92
CA ILE A 392 -33.24 -14.53 13.32
C ILE A 392 -32.28 -14.68 14.50
N CYS A 393 -31.94 -15.93 14.83
CA CYS A 393 -30.93 -16.24 15.82
C CYS A 393 -29.59 -15.67 15.33
N VAL A 394 -29.02 -14.72 16.07
CA VAL A 394 -27.68 -14.17 15.82
C VAL A 394 -26.71 -15.34 15.79
N THR A 395 -26.14 -15.63 14.63
CA THR A 395 -25.17 -16.73 14.50
C THR A 395 -23.92 -16.36 15.25
N LYS A 396 -23.57 -17.17 16.24
CA LYS A 396 -22.32 -17.05 16.99
C LYS A 396 -21.17 -17.35 16.04
N THR A 397 -20.48 -16.31 15.58
CA THR A 397 -19.41 -16.43 14.59
C THR A 397 -18.24 -17.30 15.08
N TRP A 398 -18.02 -17.39 16.40
CA TRP A 398 -17.07 -18.30 17.03
C TRP A 398 -17.49 -19.77 17.02
N GLU A 399 -18.76 -20.08 16.72
CA GLU A 399 -19.24 -21.45 16.56
C GLU A 399 -19.24 -21.87 15.07
N HIS A 400 -19.52 -20.98 14.12
CA HIS A 400 -19.63 -21.33 12.71
C HIS A 400 -19.53 -20.15 11.75
N VAL A 401 -18.76 -20.33 10.66
CA VAL A 401 -18.73 -19.49 9.46
C VAL A 401 -18.59 -20.39 8.23
N ASP A 402 -19.39 -20.15 7.19
CA ASP A 402 -19.34 -20.94 5.96
C ASP A 402 -18.22 -20.49 5.02
N HIS A 403 -18.14 -19.18 4.79
CA HIS A 403 -17.24 -18.55 3.83
C HIS A 403 -16.60 -17.27 4.39
N VAL A 404 -15.33 -17.07 4.08
CA VAL A 404 -14.59 -15.82 4.30
C VAL A 404 -14.12 -15.29 2.95
N ILE A 405 -14.43 -14.02 2.66
CA ILE A 405 -14.05 -13.33 1.44
C ILE A 405 -12.93 -12.34 1.77
N MET A 406 -11.84 -12.40 1.00
CA MET A 406 -10.68 -11.53 1.16
C MET A 406 -10.35 -10.84 -0.18
N ASN A 407 -11.17 -9.86 -0.57
CA ASN A 407 -11.11 -9.16 -1.86
C ASN A 407 -10.13 -7.98 -1.93
N LEU A 408 -8.88 -8.18 -1.46
CA LEU A 408 -7.84 -7.17 -1.52
C LEU A 408 -6.59 -7.70 -2.26
N PRO A 409 -6.60 -7.78 -3.61
CA PRO A 409 -5.67 -8.65 -4.36
C PRO A 409 -4.19 -8.32 -4.20
N ALA A 410 -3.83 -7.10 -3.79
CA ALA A 410 -2.44 -6.72 -3.56
C ALA A 410 -1.86 -7.26 -2.24
N SER A 411 -2.70 -7.56 -1.25
CA SER A 411 -2.25 -7.85 0.13
C SER A 411 -3.03 -8.94 0.85
N ALA A 412 -4.18 -9.41 0.34
CA ALA A 412 -5.05 -10.37 1.03
C ALA A 412 -4.33 -11.67 1.46
N VAL A 413 -3.34 -12.14 0.70
CA VAL A 413 -2.55 -13.34 1.05
C VAL A 413 -1.79 -13.14 2.37
N GLN A 414 -1.37 -11.91 2.69
CA GLN A 414 -0.65 -11.60 3.93
C GLN A 414 -1.55 -11.73 5.16
N PHE A 415 -2.82 -11.37 5.04
CA PHE A 415 -3.83 -11.45 6.12
C PHE A 415 -4.26 -12.89 6.47
N LEU A 416 -3.74 -13.91 5.77
CA LEU A 416 -4.00 -15.30 6.13
C LEU A 416 -3.33 -15.69 7.45
N ASP A 417 -2.33 -14.94 7.91
CA ASP A 417 -1.73 -15.06 9.23
C ASP A 417 -2.74 -14.95 10.38
N ALA A 418 -3.78 -14.15 10.20
CA ALA A 418 -4.83 -13.92 11.20
C ALA A 418 -5.59 -15.19 11.60
N PHE A 419 -5.59 -16.24 10.76
CA PHE A 419 -6.28 -17.50 11.06
C PHE A 419 -5.46 -18.47 11.92
N ARG A 420 -4.18 -18.17 12.20
CA ARG A 420 -3.28 -19.06 12.96
C ARG A 420 -3.75 -19.24 14.41
N GLY A 421 -4.21 -20.43 14.76
CA GLY A 421 -4.63 -20.73 16.13
C GLY A 421 -5.80 -19.87 16.60
N LEU A 422 -6.58 -19.31 15.66
CA LEU A 422 -7.64 -18.36 15.96
C LEU A 422 -8.89 -19.06 16.49
N ILE A 423 -9.27 -20.17 15.86
CA ILE A 423 -10.52 -20.87 16.15
C ILE A 423 -10.32 -21.85 17.31
N GLN A 424 -11.10 -21.69 18.37
CA GLN A 424 -11.09 -22.63 19.50
C GLN A 424 -11.84 -23.91 19.14
N LYS A 425 -11.11 -25.02 18.99
CA LYS A 425 -11.66 -26.32 18.55
C LYS A 425 -12.88 -26.79 19.35
N LYS A 426 -12.92 -26.47 20.65
CA LYS A 426 -13.98 -26.89 21.57
C LYS A 426 -15.34 -26.26 21.30
N TYR A 427 -15.37 -25.04 20.73
CA TYR A 427 -16.62 -24.31 20.47
C TYR A 427 -17.07 -24.40 19.00
N TRP A 428 -16.14 -24.73 18.10
CA TRP A 428 -16.44 -24.78 16.66
C TRP A 428 -17.37 -25.94 16.29
N LYS A 429 -18.38 -25.66 15.48
CA LYS A 429 -19.40 -26.61 15.03
C LYS A 429 -19.36 -26.78 13.52
N GLY A 430 -19.19 -28.03 13.08
CA GLY A 430 -19.20 -28.40 11.67
C GLY A 430 -17.86 -28.17 10.98
N CYS A 431 -17.91 -28.01 9.66
CA CYS A 431 -16.71 -27.92 8.84
C CYS A 431 -16.10 -26.50 8.90
N LEU A 432 -14.77 -26.37 8.87
CA LEU A 432 -14.02 -25.09 8.90
C LEU A 432 -14.24 -24.21 7.67
N PRO A 433 -14.23 -22.87 7.73
CA PRO A 433 -14.70 -22.00 6.65
C PRO A 433 -13.95 -22.20 5.32
N TRP A 434 -14.64 -21.92 4.21
CA TRP A 434 -14.00 -21.70 2.90
C TRP A 434 -13.37 -20.31 2.88
N ILE A 435 -12.09 -20.23 2.57
CA ILE A 435 -11.38 -18.95 2.39
C ILE A 435 -11.32 -18.66 0.89
N HIS A 436 -11.73 -17.45 0.49
CA HIS A 436 -11.65 -16.95 -0.89
C HIS A 436 -10.70 -15.74 -0.93
N CYS A 437 -9.42 -16.02 -1.19
CA CYS A 437 -8.34 -15.05 -1.14
C CYS A 437 -7.97 -14.56 -2.54
N TYR A 438 -8.20 -13.27 -2.81
CA TYR A 438 -7.79 -12.68 -4.08
C TYR A 438 -6.30 -12.32 -4.09
N CYS A 439 -5.66 -12.46 -5.24
CA CYS A 439 -4.24 -12.16 -5.41
C CYS A 439 -3.92 -11.69 -6.82
N PHE A 440 -2.79 -11.01 -6.98
CA PHE A 440 -2.18 -10.77 -8.29
C PHE A 440 -1.05 -11.75 -8.55
N ILE A 441 -0.93 -12.19 -9.81
CA ILE A 441 0.19 -12.96 -10.33
C ILE A 441 0.83 -12.17 -11.46
N ARG A 442 2.13 -11.91 -11.37
CA ARG A 442 2.94 -11.37 -12.47
C ARG A 442 3.31 -12.49 -13.45
N ALA A 443 3.67 -12.15 -14.68
CA ALA A 443 4.09 -13.13 -15.68
C ALA A 443 5.27 -14.03 -15.25
N THR A 444 6.07 -13.57 -14.28
CA THR A 444 7.22 -14.29 -13.69
C THR A 444 6.83 -15.21 -12.53
N GLU A 445 5.59 -15.18 -12.06
CA GLU A 445 5.10 -15.91 -10.89
C GLU A 445 4.15 -17.03 -11.31
N THR A 446 4.08 -18.12 -10.54
CA THR A 446 3.18 -19.25 -10.82
C THR A 446 2.13 -19.41 -9.71
N PRO A 447 0.98 -20.05 -9.96
CA PRO A 447 0.01 -20.37 -8.91
C PRO A 447 0.62 -21.09 -7.70
N GLU A 448 1.59 -21.99 -7.93
CA GLU A 448 2.33 -22.70 -6.88
C GLU A 448 3.14 -21.74 -6.01
N THR A 449 3.67 -20.66 -6.60
CA THR A 449 4.36 -19.61 -5.84
C THR A 449 3.44 -18.92 -4.86
N ILE A 450 2.23 -18.56 -5.30
CA ILE A 450 1.22 -17.93 -4.45
C ILE A 450 0.72 -18.88 -3.37
N ILE A 451 0.48 -20.15 -3.71
CA ILE A 451 0.05 -21.17 -2.73
C ILE A 451 1.09 -21.32 -1.63
N ALA A 452 2.39 -21.37 -1.96
CA ALA A 452 3.42 -21.46 -0.93
C ALA A 452 3.51 -20.21 -0.03
N VAL A 453 3.22 -19.01 -0.57
CA VAL A 453 3.09 -17.78 0.22
C VAL A 453 1.86 -17.86 1.14
N ALA A 454 0.75 -18.43 0.68
CA ALA A 454 -0.45 -18.65 1.49
C ALA A 454 -0.23 -19.70 2.60
N GLU A 455 0.38 -20.85 2.28
CA GLU A 455 0.81 -21.86 3.26
C GLU A 455 1.79 -21.27 4.28
N SER A 456 2.64 -20.36 3.80
CA SER A 456 3.56 -19.61 4.61
C SER A 456 2.87 -18.70 5.61
N ALA A 457 1.88 -17.95 5.14
CA ALA A 457 1.05 -17.09 5.97
C ALA A 457 0.19 -17.92 6.94
N LEU A 458 -0.29 -19.11 6.60
CA LEU A 458 -1.06 -19.97 7.53
C LEU A 458 -0.19 -20.80 8.50
N ASN A 459 1.10 -20.95 8.22
CA ASN A 459 2.00 -21.88 8.91
C ASN A 459 1.53 -23.35 8.85
N THR A 460 0.88 -23.74 7.74
CA THR A 460 0.41 -25.11 7.49
C THR A 460 0.15 -25.30 5.99
N ARG A 461 0.06 -26.57 5.54
CA ARG A 461 -0.24 -26.87 4.13
C ARG A 461 -1.72 -26.66 3.82
N ILE A 462 -1.98 -26.24 2.59
CA ILE A 462 -3.34 -26.10 2.05
C ILE A 462 -3.65 -27.36 1.24
N GLN A 463 -4.77 -28.00 1.53
CA GLN A 463 -5.29 -29.13 0.77
C GLN A 463 -6.47 -28.69 -0.11
N ASP A 464 -6.62 -29.34 -1.27
CA ASP A 464 -7.76 -29.16 -2.18
C ASP A 464 -8.04 -27.70 -2.60
N SER A 465 -6.98 -26.92 -2.83
CA SER A 465 -7.10 -25.53 -3.29
C SER A 465 -7.59 -25.44 -4.73
N THR A 466 -8.43 -24.45 -5.02
CA THR A 466 -8.86 -24.07 -6.37
C THR A 466 -8.31 -22.69 -6.71
N PHE A 467 -7.77 -22.56 -7.92
CA PHE A 467 -7.13 -21.33 -8.37
C PHE A 467 -7.87 -20.78 -9.59
N HIS A 468 -8.75 -19.80 -9.38
CA HIS A 468 -9.60 -19.25 -10.43
C HIS A 468 -9.00 -17.98 -11.03
N ARG A 469 -8.77 -17.96 -12.34
CA ARG A 469 -8.33 -16.75 -13.06
C ARG A 469 -9.50 -15.81 -13.26
N VAL A 470 -9.42 -14.61 -12.69
CA VAL A 470 -10.49 -13.60 -12.73
C VAL A 470 -10.40 -12.78 -14.01
N ARG A 471 -9.26 -12.11 -14.23
CA ARG A 471 -9.01 -11.26 -15.41
C ARG A 471 -7.54 -10.84 -15.51
N ASP A 472 -7.16 -10.35 -16.68
CA ASP A 472 -5.92 -9.58 -16.83
C ASP A 472 -6.12 -8.13 -16.34
N VAL A 473 -5.17 -7.65 -15.54
CA VAL A 473 -5.20 -6.28 -14.97
C VAL A 473 -4.11 -5.38 -15.55
N ALA A 474 -3.05 -5.97 -16.12
CA ALA A 474 -2.05 -5.33 -16.96
C ALA A 474 -1.46 -6.38 -17.92
N PRO A 475 -0.71 -6.01 -18.99
CA PRO A 475 -0.15 -6.96 -19.95
C PRO A 475 0.61 -8.13 -19.31
N ASN A 476 1.32 -7.87 -18.21
CA ASN A 476 2.13 -8.86 -17.48
C ASN A 476 1.61 -9.17 -16.07
N LYS A 477 0.32 -8.90 -15.80
CA LYS A 477 -0.26 -9.07 -14.46
C LYS A 477 -1.73 -9.49 -14.55
N ALA A 478 -2.05 -10.61 -13.91
CA ALA A 478 -3.40 -11.16 -13.85
C ALA A 478 -3.91 -11.24 -12.40
N MET A 479 -5.22 -11.14 -12.24
CA MET A 479 -5.93 -11.29 -10.96
C MET A 479 -6.49 -12.70 -10.85
N TYR A 480 -6.31 -13.31 -9.68
CA TYR A 480 -6.77 -14.65 -9.36
C TYR A 480 -7.52 -14.69 -8.02
N CYS A 481 -8.35 -15.71 -7.83
CA CYS A 481 -9.00 -16.05 -6.57
C CYS A 481 -8.55 -17.46 -6.14
N LEU A 482 -7.73 -17.53 -5.10
CA LEU A 482 -7.32 -18.76 -4.43
C LEU A 482 -8.40 -19.13 -3.42
N SER A 483 -9.06 -20.28 -3.62
CA SER A 483 -10.10 -20.76 -2.70
C SER A 483 -9.74 -22.12 -2.09
N PHE A 484 -9.83 -22.25 -0.76
CA PHE A 484 -9.50 -23.48 -0.04
C PHE A 484 -10.29 -23.60 1.27
N ARG A 485 -10.41 -24.81 1.82
CA ARG A 485 -10.95 -25.04 3.16
C ARG A 485 -9.87 -24.72 4.20
N LEU A 486 -10.20 -23.95 5.23
CA LEU A 486 -9.22 -23.62 6.27
C LEU A 486 -8.67 -24.92 6.92
N PRO A 487 -7.34 -25.12 6.98
CA PRO A 487 -6.77 -26.37 7.51
C PRO A 487 -7.01 -26.55 9.01
N GLU A 488 -7.22 -27.78 9.48
CA GLU A 488 -7.42 -28.09 10.90
C GLU A 488 -6.28 -27.66 11.82
N ALA A 489 -5.05 -27.55 11.29
CA ALA A 489 -3.91 -27.04 12.02
C ALA A 489 -4.08 -25.57 12.48
N CYS A 490 -5.05 -24.84 11.93
CA CYS A 490 -5.40 -23.48 12.35
C CYS A 490 -6.25 -23.46 13.63
N LEU A 491 -6.71 -24.61 14.12
CA LEU A 491 -7.47 -24.73 15.35
C LEU A 491 -6.54 -24.66 16.58
N LYS A 492 -6.97 -23.94 17.61
CA LYS A 492 -6.32 -23.91 18.93
C LYS A 492 -6.78 -25.13 19.74
N GLU A 493 -5.85 -26.05 20.03
CA GLU A 493 -6.10 -27.16 20.96
C GLU A 493 -5.78 -26.74 22.41
N ASP A 494 -6.67 -27.09 23.35
CA ASP A 494 -6.49 -26.85 24.79
C ASP A 494 -5.36 -27.75 25.33
N LYS A 495 -4.11 -27.29 25.25
CA LYS A 495 -2.97 -27.95 25.91
C LYS A 495 -2.96 -27.64 27.41
N LYS A 496 -3.94 -28.16 28.15
CA LYS A 496 -3.82 -28.42 29.59
C LYS A 496 -3.26 -29.83 29.80
N ALA A 497 -1.92 -30.00 29.74
CA ALA A 497 -1.14 -31.10 30.37
C ALA A 497 0.23 -31.32 29.71
N LEU A 498 1.18 -30.38 29.79
CA LEU A 498 2.60 -30.70 29.52
C LEU A 498 3.59 -29.71 30.18
N CYS A 499 3.25 -29.11 31.33
CA CYS A 499 4.06 -28.03 31.92
C CYS A 499 4.77 -28.38 33.23
N VAL A 500 4.60 -29.58 33.81
CA VAL A 500 5.05 -29.82 35.21
C VAL A 500 6.34 -30.66 35.34
N ARG A 501 6.90 -31.20 34.25
CA ARG A 501 8.13 -32.04 34.29
C ARG A 501 9.40 -31.40 33.73
N TYR A 502 9.31 -30.26 33.03
CA TYR A 502 10.47 -29.56 32.45
C TYR A 502 10.96 -28.36 33.28
N LEU A 503 10.16 -27.88 34.25
CA LEU A 503 10.48 -26.68 35.04
C LEU A 503 11.68 -26.86 36.00
N ALA A 504 11.95 -28.07 36.50
CA ALA A 504 13.01 -28.31 37.48
C ALA A 504 14.41 -28.50 36.85
N ALA A 505 14.47 -28.90 35.57
CA ALA A 505 15.73 -28.99 34.83
C ALA A 505 16.13 -27.66 34.16
N PHE A 506 15.15 -26.80 33.87
CA PHE A 506 15.35 -25.48 33.27
C PHE A 506 15.94 -24.46 34.27
N LEU A 507 15.57 -24.55 35.55
CA LEU A 507 16.07 -23.67 36.62
C LEU A 507 17.55 -23.90 37.02
N LEU A 508 18.14 -25.05 36.65
CA LEU A 508 19.53 -25.39 36.96
C LEU A 508 20.52 -25.07 35.82
N VAL A 509 20.01 -24.83 34.60
CA VAL A 509 20.79 -24.31 33.44
C VAL A 509 20.71 -22.77 33.38
N PHE A 510 19.67 -22.17 33.94
CA PHE A 510 19.49 -20.70 33.97
C PHE A 510 20.47 -19.94 34.89
N PHE A 511 21.20 -20.64 35.76
CA PHE A 511 22.20 -20.00 36.65
C PHE A 511 23.62 -19.91 36.04
N THR A 512 23.84 -20.40 34.80
CA THR A 512 25.16 -20.40 34.16
C THR A 512 25.23 -19.67 32.81
N MET A 513 24.17 -18.99 32.37
CA MET A 513 24.12 -18.24 31.10
C MET A 513 23.70 -16.77 31.26
N ALA A 514 23.84 -16.19 32.45
CA ALA A 514 23.78 -14.73 32.64
C ALA A 514 25.07 -14.08 32.09
N SER A 515 25.24 -14.08 30.77
CA SER A 515 26.22 -13.21 30.12
C SER A 515 25.56 -11.86 29.93
N CYS A 516 25.98 -10.88 30.74
CA CYS A 516 25.67 -9.47 30.53
C CYS A 516 26.23 -9.08 29.14
N GLY A 517 25.34 -8.90 28.15
CA GLY A 517 25.69 -8.62 26.76
C GLY A 517 26.24 -7.21 26.61
N SER A 518 27.55 -7.07 26.75
CA SER A 518 28.30 -5.84 26.45
C SER A 518 28.58 -5.72 24.93
N GLY A 519 27.57 -5.97 24.09
CA GLY A 519 27.73 -6.00 22.65
C GLY A 519 27.43 -4.66 21.97
N VAL A 520 27.88 -4.59 20.72
CA VAL A 520 27.80 -3.41 19.85
C VAL A 520 26.52 -3.48 19.05
N GLY A 521 25.75 -2.38 19.05
CA GLY A 521 24.60 -2.25 18.18
C GLY A 521 24.95 -1.88 16.76
N VAL A 522 24.04 -2.15 15.84
CA VAL A 522 24.11 -1.65 14.46
C VAL A 522 22.79 -1.03 14.04
N ASN A 523 22.86 -0.06 13.15
CA ASN A 523 21.71 0.55 12.50
C ASN A 523 21.41 -0.17 11.19
N TRP A 524 20.22 -0.77 11.05
CA TRP A 524 19.80 -1.37 9.78
C TRP A 524 18.82 -0.45 9.06
N GLY A 525 19.37 0.37 8.18
CA GLY A 525 18.62 1.18 7.23
C GLY A 525 18.19 0.36 6.01
N THR A 526 17.03 0.69 5.45
CA THR A 526 16.39 -0.08 4.38
C THR A 526 16.09 0.76 3.14
N MET A 527 16.63 1.98 3.04
CA MET A 527 16.49 2.85 1.87
C MET A 527 17.38 2.36 0.72
N ALA A 528 17.01 1.21 0.14
CA ALA A 528 17.69 0.60 -1.00
C ALA A 528 16.69 0.27 -2.12
N THR A 529 17.13 0.44 -3.37
CA THR A 529 16.35 0.07 -4.56
C THR A 529 16.16 -1.43 -4.70
N HIS A 530 17.11 -2.22 -4.17
CA HIS A 530 17.06 -3.68 -4.10
C HIS A 530 17.43 -4.11 -2.68
N LYS A 531 16.44 -4.59 -1.90
CA LYS A 531 16.64 -4.96 -0.48
C LYS A 531 17.16 -6.39 -0.32
N LEU A 532 18.08 -6.61 0.62
CA LEU A 532 18.52 -7.95 1.03
C LEU A 532 17.39 -8.73 1.72
N PRO A 533 17.29 -10.07 1.53
CA PRO A 533 16.30 -10.88 2.23
C PRO A 533 16.52 -10.85 3.76
N PRO A 534 15.48 -10.57 4.56
CA PRO A 534 15.65 -10.23 5.98
C PRO A 534 16.21 -11.40 6.80
N ASN A 535 15.76 -12.63 6.53
CA ASN A 535 16.23 -13.83 7.24
C ASN A 535 17.74 -14.05 7.07
N LYS A 536 18.27 -13.69 5.90
CA LYS A 536 19.71 -13.81 5.62
C LYS A 536 20.51 -12.73 6.34
N VAL A 537 19.99 -11.51 6.40
CA VAL A 537 20.59 -10.43 7.19
C VAL A 537 20.57 -10.79 8.68
N VAL A 538 19.45 -11.29 9.21
CA VAL A 538 19.35 -11.75 10.61
C VAL A 538 20.33 -12.89 10.90
N LYS A 539 20.47 -13.86 9.99
CA LYS A 539 21.50 -14.91 10.11
C LYS A 539 22.91 -14.30 10.18
N MET A 540 23.21 -13.36 9.28
CA MET A 540 24.50 -12.66 9.25
C MET A 540 24.73 -11.84 10.53
N LEU A 541 23.71 -11.19 11.09
CA LEU A 541 23.80 -10.50 12.39
C LEU A 541 24.21 -11.47 13.51
N GLN A 542 23.53 -12.63 13.60
CA GLN A 542 23.85 -13.66 14.59
C GLN A 542 25.26 -14.25 14.40
N GLU A 543 25.68 -14.48 13.15
CA GLU A 543 27.01 -15.01 12.82
C GLU A 543 28.14 -14.02 13.17
N ASN A 544 27.87 -12.72 13.04
CA ASN A 544 28.77 -11.66 13.49
C ASN A 544 28.62 -11.32 14.99
N ARG A 545 27.74 -12.01 15.73
CA ARG A 545 27.44 -11.79 17.16
C ARG A 545 26.97 -10.37 17.48
N ILE A 546 26.24 -9.76 16.55
CA ILE A 546 25.55 -8.49 16.79
C ILE A 546 24.31 -8.81 17.61
N ASP A 547 24.25 -8.28 18.84
CA ASP A 547 23.20 -8.53 19.82
C ASP A 547 22.26 -7.33 20.01
N LYS A 548 22.57 -6.16 19.41
CA LYS A 548 21.70 -4.98 19.42
C LYS A 548 21.47 -4.45 17.99
N LEU A 549 20.24 -4.03 17.71
CA LEU A 549 19.82 -3.56 16.39
C LEU A 549 18.89 -2.36 16.51
N LYS A 550 19.19 -1.27 15.81
CA LYS A 550 18.27 -0.13 15.65
C LYS A 550 17.62 -0.20 14.27
N LEU A 551 16.29 -0.17 14.25
CA LEU A 551 15.45 -0.08 13.04
C LEU A 551 14.86 1.32 12.94
N PHE A 552 14.80 1.89 11.74
CA PHE A 552 14.28 3.24 11.50
C PHE A 552 12.75 3.30 11.32
N ASP A 553 12.11 2.14 11.17
CA ASP A 553 10.66 1.98 11.08
C ASP A 553 10.25 0.56 11.51
N ALA A 554 8.97 0.35 11.81
CA ALA A 554 8.39 -0.93 12.20
C ALA A 554 7.98 -1.78 10.99
N GLU A 555 8.94 -2.13 10.14
CA GLU A 555 8.70 -2.98 8.97
C GLU A 555 8.41 -4.45 9.37
N GLU A 556 7.14 -4.89 9.22
CA GLU A 556 6.66 -6.24 9.59
C GLU A 556 7.56 -7.38 9.07
N TRP A 557 8.04 -7.28 7.82
CA TRP A 557 8.87 -8.33 7.20
C TRP A 557 10.27 -8.47 7.84
N ILE A 558 10.79 -7.41 8.46
CA ILE A 558 12.06 -7.42 9.22
C ILE A 558 11.82 -7.92 10.64
N MET A 559 10.80 -7.37 11.31
CA MET A 559 10.41 -7.80 12.66
C MET A 559 10.09 -9.29 12.68
N ALA A 560 9.41 -9.81 11.65
CA ALA A 560 9.10 -11.23 11.51
C ALA A 560 10.36 -12.11 11.37
N ALA A 561 11.42 -11.61 10.74
CA ALA A 561 12.68 -12.33 10.60
C ALA A 561 13.51 -12.34 11.91
N LEU A 562 13.35 -11.32 12.76
CA LEU A 562 14.02 -11.19 14.05
C LEU A 562 13.34 -11.98 15.17
N MET A 563 12.10 -12.42 14.99
CA MET A 563 11.38 -13.23 15.98
C MET A 563 12.17 -14.48 16.37
N GLY A 564 12.28 -14.74 17.67
CA GLY A 564 12.99 -15.90 18.22
C GLY A 564 14.51 -15.75 18.26
N THR A 565 15.04 -14.58 17.89
CA THR A 565 16.42 -14.20 18.16
C THR A 565 16.51 -13.47 19.50
N ASP A 566 17.71 -13.49 20.11
CA ASP A 566 17.98 -12.76 21.35
C ASP A 566 18.38 -11.28 21.12
N ILE A 567 18.39 -10.82 19.85
CA ILE A 567 18.85 -9.48 19.46
C ILE A 567 17.93 -8.41 20.05
N GLU A 568 18.48 -7.51 20.86
CA GLU A 568 17.78 -6.35 21.42
C GLU A 568 17.46 -5.33 20.31
N VAL A 569 16.20 -4.96 20.17
CA VAL A 569 15.73 -4.05 19.13
C VAL A 569 15.36 -2.69 19.70
N MET A 570 15.96 -1.63 19.15
CA MET A 570 15.47 -0.26 19.23
C MET A 570 14.60 0.02 18.01
N LEU A 571 13.29 0.15 18.21
CA LEU A 571 12.31 0.36 17.15
C LEU A 571 11.97 1.84 17.02
N ALA A 572 12.25 2.47 15.88
CA ALA A 572 11.98 3.89 15.71
C ALA A 572 10.58 4.19 15.16
N ILE A 573 10.10 5.37 15.52
CA ILE A 573 8.91 6.04 14.96
C ILE A 573 9.41 7.19 14.09
N PRO A 574 9.05 7.26 12.81
CA PRO A 574 9.54 8.31 11.93
C PRO A 574 8.97 9.70 12.27
N ASN A 575 9.73 10.76 11.96
CA ASN A 575 9.39 12.15 12.33
C ASN A 575 8.01 12.62 11.83
N ASN A 576 7.54 12.09 10.68
CA ASN A 576 6.24 12.44 10.09
C ASN A 576 5.03 11.95 10.92
N MET A 577 5.21 11.03 11.87
CA MET A 577 4.15 10.56 12.76
C MET A 577 4.04 11.37 14.06
N LEU A 578 5.06 12.18 14.40
CA LEU A 578 5.13 12.88 15.69
C LEU A 578 3.96 13.84 15.90
N GLU A 579 3.56 14.58 14.87
CA GLU A 579 2.45 15.54 14.98
C GLU A 579 1.13 14.84 15.31
N GLU A 580 0.81 13.76 14.62
CA GLU A 580 -0.43 13.01 14.85
C GLU A 580 -0.43 12.32 16.22
N MET A 581 0.66 11.63 16.58
CA MET A 581 0.82 10.98 17.88
C MET A 581 0.82 11.97 19.05
N SER A 582 1.29 13.22 18.83
CA SER A 582 1.27 14.27 19.85
C SER A 582 -0.16 14.74 20.16
N ARG A 583 -1.03 14.82 19.14
CA ARG A 583 -2.39 15.34 19.25
C ARG A 583 -3.41 14.28 19.66
N ASN A 584 -3.19 13.03 19.26
CA ASN A 584 -4.13 11.94 19.43
C ASN A 584 -3.48 10.74 20.16
N PRO A 585 -3.66 10.61 21.48
CA PRO A 585 -3.12 9.49 22.24
C PRO A 585 -3.55 8.11 21.72
N GLN A 586 -4.71 8.00 21.07
CA GLN A 586 -5.19 6.75 20.47
C GLN A 586 -4.31 6.29 19.30
N VAL A 587 -3.64 7.20 18.60
CA VAL A 587 -2.69 6.87 17.52
C VAL A 587 -1.42 6.26 18.10
N ALA A 588 -0.90 6.83 19.21
CA ALA A 588 0.21 6.25 19.96
C ALA A 588 -0.15 4.88 20.54
N ASP A 589 -1.35 4.72 21.10
CA ASP A 589 -1.86 3.44 21.62
C ASP A 589 -1.98 2.38 20.51
N SER A 590 -2.55 2.74 19.36
CA SER A 590 -2.69 1.85 18.20
C SER A 590 -1.34 1.43 17.65
N TRP A 591 -0.38 2.37 17.54
CA TRP A 591 0.98 2.05 17.10
C TRP A 591 1.68 1.07 18.03
N VAL A 592 1.57 1.27 19.36
CA VAL A 592 2.12 0.33 20.35
C VAL A 592 1.42 -1.02 20.25
N TYR A 593 0.10 -1.05 20.12
CA TYR A 593 -0.66 -2.28 19.93
C TYR A 593 -0.14 -3.07 18.72
N GLU A 594 -0.02 -2.43 17.56
CA GLU A 594 0.30 -3.08 16.29
C GLU A 594 1.78 -3.48 16.18
N ASN A 595 2.69 -2.63 16.64
CA ASN A 595 4.13 -2.81 16.42
C ASN A 595 4.88 -3.39 17.63
N VAL A 596 4.28 -3.40 18.82
CA VAL A 596 4.91 -3.92 20.04
C VAL A 596 4.14 -5.12 20.58
N THR A 597 2.86 -4.97 20.91
CA THR A 597 2.13 -6.01 21.67
C THR A 597 2.06 -7.34 20.93
N GLY A 598 1.93 -7.29 19.59
CA GLY A 598 1.91 -8.48 18.72
C GLY A 598 3.23 -9.26 18.68
N TYR A 599 4.34 -8.68 19.13
CA TYR A 599 5.68 -9.30 19.12
C TYR A 599 6.20 -9.65 20.51
N MET A 600 5.57 -9.18 21.58
CA MET A 600 6.00 -9.38 22.96
C MET A 600 5.40 -10.66 23.58
N TYR A 601 5.84 -11.82 23.12
CA TYR A 601 5.49 -13.14 23.67
C TYR A 601 6.73 -14.06 23.69
N PRO A 602 6.72 -15.20 24.39
CA PRO A 602 7.87 -16.12 24.41
C PRO A 602 8.25 -16.60 23.00
N GLY A 603 9.47 -16.26 22.55
CA GLY A 603 9.95 -16.52 21.18
C GLY A 603 9.57 -15.43 20.16
N GLY A 604 9.00 -14.31 20.61
CA GLY A 604 8.77 -13.11 19.81
C GLY A 604 10.03 -12.24 19.68
N LEU A 605 9.86 -10.92 19.64
CA LEU A 605 10.94 -9.95 19.45
C LEU A 605 11.42 -9.38 20.80
N ASN A 606 12.73 -9.21 20.99
CA ASN A 606 13.30 -8.58 22.17
C ASN A 606 13.36 -7.04 22.00
N ILE A 607 12.21 -6.37 22.03
CA ILE A 607 12.14 -4.91 21.90
C ILE A 607 12.59 -4.27 23.22
N LYS A 608 13.64 -3.44 23.18
CA LYS A 608 14.22 -2.79 24.36
C LYS A 608 13.88 -1.31 24.45
N TYR A 609 13.93 -0.62 23.31
CA TYR A 609 13.72 0.83 23.23
C TYR A 609 12.76 1.18 22.10
N ILE A 610 11.95 2.22 22.30
CA ILE A 610 11.21 2.90 21.22
C ILE A 610 11.84 4.27 20.99
N ALA A 611 12.43 4.49 19.81
CA ALA A 611 13.01 5.77 19.42
C ALA A 611 11.93 6.67 18.79
N VAL A 612 11.44 7.68 19.52
CA VAL A 612 10.35 8.55 19.09
C VAL A 612 10.90 9.72 18.27
N GLY A 613 10.90 9.56 16.95
CA GLY A 613 11.58 10.46 16.02
C GLY A 613 13.03 10.05 15.77
N ASN A 614 13.67 10.70 14.79
CA ASN A 614 15.11 10.66 14.55
C ASN A 614 15.61 12.07 14.26
N GLU A 615 16.43 12.61 15.15
CA GLU A 615 16.96 13.97 15.08
C GLU A 615 15.87 15.06 14.95
N PRO A 616 14.74 15.01 15.71
CA PRO A 616 13.63 15.94 15.50
C PRO A 616 13.99 17.41 15.74
N PHE A 617 15.08 17.67 16.47
CA PHE A 617 15.56 19.02 16.83
C PHE A 617 16.74 19.48 15.95
N LEU A 618 17.04 18.75 14.87
CA LEU A 618 18.05 19.12 13.88
C LEU A 618 17.76 20.53 13.34
N LYS A 619 18.78 21.40 13.27
CA LYS A 619 18.61 22.81 12.86
C LYS A 619 17.93 22.96 11.50
N GLU A 620 18.21 22.05 10.58
CA GLU A 620 17.69 21.99 9.22
C GLU A 620 16.15 21.83 9.18
N TYR A 621 15.53 21.26 10.21
CA TYR A 621 14.08 21.18 10.32
C TYR A 621 13.41 22.47 10.81
N ASN A 622 14.19 23.51 11.14
CA ASN A 622 13.71 24.85 11.53
C ASN A 622 12.58 24.80 12.58
N GLY A 623 12.72 23.89 13.55
CA GLY A 623 11.80 23.73 14.67
C GLY A 623 10.48 22.99 14.36
N ALA A 624 10.33 22.36 13.20
CA ALA A 624 9.09 21.69 12.77
C ALA A 624 8.53 20.67 13.78
N TYR A 625 9.40 20.00 14.54
CA TYR A 625 9.01 18.94 15.48
C TYR A 625 9.14 19.32 16.97
N LEU A 626 9.48 20.58 17.30
CA LEU A 626 9.74 21.00 18.69
C LEU A 626 8.52 20.80 19.60
N GLN A 627 7.32 21.13 19.11
CA GLN A 627 6.09 21.08 19.90
C GLN A 627 5.45 19.69 19.94
N SER A 628 5.77 18.82 18.97
CA SER A 628 5.16 17.49 18.86
C SER A 628 5.97 16.38 19.54
N THR A 629 7.30 16.53 19.65
CA THR A 629 8.20 15.48 20.13
C THR A 629 7.89 15.04 21.57
N LEU A 630 7.87 15.96 22.54
CA LEU A 630 7.64 15.62 23.95
C LEU A 630 6.23 15.03 24.20
N PRO A 631 5.13 15.58 23.65
CA PRO A 631 3.82 14.96 23.80
C PRO A 631 3.72 13.58 23.13
N ALA A 632 4.31 13.37 21.95
CA ALA A 632 4.36 12.06 21.31
C ALA A 632 5.13 11.04 22.17
N LEU A 633 6.29 11.44 22.71
CA LEU A 633 7.10 10.64 23.64
C LEU A 633 6.29 10.22 24.88
N LYS A 634 5.56 11.17 25.48
CA LYS A 634 4.66 10.93 26.63
C LYS A 634 3.53 9.97 26.28
N ASN A 635 2.88 10.14 25.13
CA ASN A 635 1.77 9.30 24.70
C ASN A 635 2.22 7.85 24.43
N ILE A 636 3.38 7.64 23.79
CA ILE A 636 3.94 6.30 23.57
C ILE A 636 4.33 5.63 24.90
N GLN A 637 5.00 6.34 25.81
CA GLN A 637 5.33 5.77 27.14
C GLN A 637 4.06 5.43 27.93
N THR A 638 3.02 6.25 27.82
CA THR A 638 1.71 5.99 28.44
C THR A 638 1.05 4.74 27.85
N ALA A 639 1.05 4.58 26.53
CA ALA A 639 0.57 3.38 25.86
C ALA A 639 1.35 2.13 26.31
N LEU A 640 2.70 2.17 26.33
CA LEU A 640 3.52 1.08 26.85
C LEU A 640 3.19 0.71 28.30
N ASN A 641 2.92 1.71 29.15
CA ASN A 641 2.48 1.48 30.53
C ASN A 641 1.10 0.80 30.57
N SER A 642 0.13 1.27 29.77
CA SER A 642 -1.22 0.71 29.69
C SER A 642 -1.25 -0.75 29.22
N TRP A 643 -0.37 -1.12 28.29
CA TRP A 643 -0.20 -2.50 27.81
C TRP A 643 0.70 -3.37 28.71
N GLY A 644 1.22 -2.83 29.82
CA GLY A 644 2.03 -3.57 30.78
C GLY A 644 3.50 -3.79 30.40
N PHE A 645 3.98 -3.11 29.35
CA PHE A 645 5.36 -3.23 28.84
C PHE A 645 6.31 -2.12 29.31
N GLY A 646 5.82 -1.05 29.93
CA GLY A 646 6.65 0.11 30.31
C GLY A 646 7.78 -0.13 31.32
N SER A 647 7.79 -1.28 32.01
CA SER A 647 8.93 -1.72 32.83
C SER A 647 10.05 -2.38 32.02
N GLN A 648 9.71 -2.95 30.86
CA GLN A 648 10.61 -3.69 29.98
C GLN A 648 11.14 -2.83 28.84
N ILE A 649 10.26 -1.97 28.29
CA ILE A 649 10.51 -1.14 27.11
C ILE A 649 10.52 0.32 27.53
N LYS A 650 11.58 1.04 27.14
CA LYS A 650 11.75 2.47 27.44
C LYS A 650 11.69 3.31 26.16
N VAL A 651 11.06 4.48 26.24
CA VAL A 651 11.10 5.44 25.13
C VAL A 651 12.37 6.28 25.18
N THR A 652 12.89 6.68 24.02
CA THR A 652 14.01 7.64 23.90
C THR A 652 13.77 8.55 22.68
N VAL A 653 14.58 9.60 22.55
CA VAL A 653 14.64 10.44 21.34
C VAL A 653 16.10 10.48 20.89
N PRO A 654 16.46 9.90 19.73
CA PRO A 654 17.77 10.07 19.14
C PRO A 654 17.96 11.53 18.69
N PHE A 655 18.76 12.30 19.40
CA PHE A 655 19.11 13.67 19.03
C PHE A 655 20.40 13.70 18.21
N ASN A 656 20.50 14.59 17.23
CA ASN A 656 21.79 14.90 16.62
C ASN A 656 22.68 15.64 17.65
N ALA A 657 24.00 15.46 17.56
CA ALA A 657 24.97 16.19 18.37
C ALA A 657 24.87 17.72 18.24
N ASP A 658 24.18 18.22 17.22
CA ASP A 658 23.89 19.63 17.05
C ASP A 658 23.06 20.21 18.21
N VAL A 659 22.32 19.42 18.99
CA VAL A 659 21.41 19.89 20.07
C VAL A 659 22.16 20.55 21.25
N TYR A 660 23.46 20.33 21.35
CA TYR A 660 24.37 20.97 22.29
C TYR A 660 25.56 21.61 21.57
N TYR A 661 26.25 22.50 22.26
CA TYR A 661 27.40 23.21 21.72
C TYR A 661 28.35 23.62 22.84
N SER A 662 29.61 23.85 22.47
CA SER A 662 30.50 24.67 23.29
C SER A 662 30.44 26.12 22.77
N PRO A 663 30.26 27.14 23.62
CA PRO A 663 30.24 28.53 23.17
C PRO A 663 31.52 28.93 22.44
N ASP A 664 31.42 29.78 21.42
CA ASP A 664 32.58 30.26 20.64
C ASP A 664 33.63 30.97 21.50
N SER A 665 33.20 31.57 22.62
CA SER A 665 34.09 32.19 23.60
C SER A 665 34.95 31.21 24.39
N ASN A 666 34.57 29.93 24.44
CA ASN A 666 35.28 28.87 25.16
C ASN A 666 34.95 27.49 24.54
N GLN A 667 35.61 27.13 23.45
CA GLN A 667 35.37 25.91 22.68
C GLN A 667 36.00 24.67 23.34
N VAL A 668 35.56 24.35 24.56
CA VAL A 668 35.99 23.17 25.33
C VAL A 668 34.77 22.41 25.87
N PRO A 669 34.85 21.07 26.02
CA PRO A 669 33.69 20.26 26.42
C PRO A 669 33.04 20.69 27.74
N SER A 670 33.79 21.13 28.75
CA SER A 670 33.27 21.63 30.03
C SER A 670 32.41 22.89 29.92
N ALA A 671 32.59 23.65 28.84
CA ALA A 671 31.74 24.78 28.50
C ALA A 671 30.41 24.37 27.86
N GLY A 672 30.25 23.09 27.50
CA GLY A 672 29.08 22.52 26.84
C GLY A 672 27.75 22.86 27.50
N ASP A 673 26.78 23.31 26.71
CA ASP A 673 25.39 23.56 27.11
C ASP A 673 24.45 23.16 25.96
N PHE A 674 23.17 22.96 26.25
CA PHE A 674 22.17 22.80 25.20
C PHE A 674 21.99 24.11 24.43
N ARG A 675 21.72 24.02 23.13
CA ARG A 675 21.52 25.21 22.30
C ARG A 675 20.37 26.08 22.86
N PRO A 676 20.54 27.40 23.01
CA PRO A 676 19.57 28.25 23.70
C PRO A 676 18.13 28.15 23.18
N GLU A 677 17.95 27.96 21.87
CA GLU A 677 16.65 27.93 21.19
C GLU A 677 15.84 26.64 21.41
N VAL A 678 16.48 25.54 21.82
CA VAL A 678 15.81 24.26 22.14
C VAL A 678 16.05 23.78 23.57
N ARG A 679 16.90 24.49 24.33
CA ARG A 679 17.36 24.10 25.67
C ARG A 679 16.20 23.71 26.59
N ASP A 680 15.18 24.57 26.71
CA ASP A 680 14.10 24.35 27.68
C ASP A 680 13.32 23.08 27.32
N GLN A 681 12.99 22.87 26.04
CA GLN A 681 12.33 21.66 25.55
C GLN A 681 13.19 20.41 25.69
N THR A 682 14.50 20.51 25.42
CA THR A 682 15.44 19.39 25.61
C THR A 682 15.52 19.02 27.09
N ILE A 683 15.58 19.99 28.01
CA ILE A 683 15.58 19.75 29.45
C ILE A 683 14.26 19.09 29.90
N GLU A 684 13.11 19.51 29.37
CA GLU A 684 11.82 18.85 29.65
C GLU A 684 11.80 17.38 29.18
N ILE A 685 12.40 17.08 28.03
CA ILE A 685 12.57 15.70 27.55
C ILE A 685 13.52 14.93 28.45
N VAL A 686 14.68 15.49 28.81
CA VAL A 686 15.65 14.85 29.73
C VAL A 686 14.99 14.56 31.09
N GLN A 687 14.23 15.50 31.63
CA GLN A 687 13.46 15.31 32.86
C GLN A 687 12.47 14.13 32.73
N PHE A 688 11.77 14.05 31.61
CA PHE A 688 10.82 12.97 31.35
C PHE A 688 11.52 11.60 31.22
N LEU A 689 12.63 11.53 30.49
CA LEU A 689 13.43 10.31 30.32
C LEU A 689 13.97 9.84 31.67
N TYR A 690 14.58 10.75 32.45
CA TYR A 690 15.11 10.46 33.77
C TYR A 690 14.02 9.94 34.72
N ALA A 691 12.83 10.56 34.73
CA ALA A 691 11.71 10.13 35.57
C ALA A 691 11.16 8.73 35.21
N ASN A 692 11.41 8.24 34.00
CA ASN A 692 10.96 6.92 33.52
C ASN A 692 12.09 5.87 33.48
N ASN A 693 13.29 6.19 33.99
CA ASN A 693 14.51 5.38 33.86
C ASN A 693 14.80 5.02 32.39
N ALA A 694 14.72 6.02 31.52
CA ALA A 694 15.02 5.89 30.10
C ALA A 694 16.33 6.63 29.76
N PRO A 695 17.11 6.11 28.79
CA PRO A 695 18.36 6.73 28.38
C PRO A 695 18.14 7.96 27.51
N PHE A 696 19.13 8.85 27.49
CA PHE A 696 19.26 9.88 26.46
C PHE A 696 20.01 9.28 25.26
N THR A 697 19.45 9.36 24.05
CA THR A 697 20.11 8.85 22.84
C THR A 697 20.65 10.00 22.00
N VAL A 698 21.90 9.88 21.57
CA VAL A 698 22.57 10.89 20.74
C VAL A 698 23.23 10.26 19.51
N ASN A 699 23.17 10.93 18.37
CA ASN A 699 23.84 10.57 17.13
C ASN A 699 25.10 11.45 17.00
N ILE A 700 26.28 10.84 16.90
CA ILE A 700 27.57 11.53 16.87
C ILE A 700 28.35 11.11 15.61
N TYR A 701 28.69 12.09 14.78
CA TYR A 701 29.34 11.87 13.49
C TYR A 701 30.66 12.63 13.36
N PRO A 702 31.78 12.10 13.88
CA PRO A 702 33.10 12.74 13.79
C PRO A 702 33.52 13.12 12.36
N PHE A 703 33.14 12.32 11.37
CA PHE A 703 33.34 12.59 9.94
C PHE A 703 32.87 14.01 9.54
N LEU A 704 31.74 14.47 10.06
CA LEU A 704 31.17 15.79 9.71
C LEU A 704 32.07 16.96 10.15
N SER A 705 32.98 16.75 11.11
CA SER A 705 33.96 17.78 11.50
C SER A 705 34.98 18.04 10.39
N LEU A 706 35.37 17.01 9.63
CA LEU A 706 36.24 17.13 8.47
C LEU A 706 35.49 17.59 7.23
N TYR A 707 34.24 17.15 7.06
CA TYR A 707 33.39 17.56 5.94
C TYR A 707 33.04 19.06 6.01
N GLY A 708 32.68 19.56 7.20
CA GLY A 708 32.30 20.95 7.40
C GLY A 708 33.48 21.92 7.55
N ASN A 709 34.70 21.43 7.81
CA ASN A 709 35.89 22.26 8.01
C ASN A 709 37.17 21.58 7.52
N ASP A 710 37.66 22.00 6.35
CA ASP A 710 38.91 21.54 5.74
C ASP A 710 40.17 21.74 6.62
N HIS A 711 40.10 22.63 7.62
CA HIS A 711 41.21 22.91 8.55
C HIS A 711 41.08 22.17 9.89
N PHE A 712 40.05 21.34 10.06
CA PHE A 712 39.90 20.53 11.25
C PHE A 712 41.10 19.57 11.40
N PRO A 713 41.69 19.40 12.59
CA PRO A 713 42.87 18.55 12.75
C PRO A 713 42.55 17.10 12.37
N PHE A 714 43.07 16.65 11.22
CA PHE A 714 42.71 15.36 10.62
C PHE A 714 42.83 14.17 11.60
N ASP A 715 43.95 14.06 12.30
CA ASP A 715 44.17 12.96 13.25
C ASP A 715 43.29 13.05 14.51
N PHE A 716 42.77 14.24 14.86
CA PHE A 716 41.84 14.40 15.98
C PHE A 716 40.45 13.80 15.68
N ALA A 717 40.14 13.51 14.41
CA ALA A 717 38.93 12.80 14.04
C ALA A 717 38.98 11.29 14.36
N PHE A 718 40.17 10.75 14.67
CA PHE A 718 40.41 9.32 14.91
C PHE A 718 40.88 9.05 16.36
N PHE A 719 40.95 7.77 16.73
CA PHE A 719 41.26 7.32 18.10
C PHE A 719 42.74 7.02 18.36
N ASP A 720 43.59 7.04 17.34
CA ASP A 720 45.04 6.86 17.49
C ASP A 720 45.77 8.09 18.07
N GLY A 721 45.02 9.16 18.29
CA GLY A 721 45.42 10.31 19.09
C GLY A 721 45.99 11.46 18.26
N SER A 722 45.61 12.68 18.62
CA SER A 722 46.22 13.89 18.08
C SER A 722 47.53 14.24 18.79
N ASN A 723 48.56 14.63 18.04
CA ASN A 723 49.77 15.27 18.57
C ASN A 723 49.48 16.61 19.27
N ARG A 724 48.24 17.11 19.18
CA ARG A 724 47.73 18.33 19.81
C ARG A 724 46.39 18.01 20.46
N PRO A 725 46.36 17.39 21.66
CA PRO A 725 45.11 17.14 22.37
C PRO A 725 44.43 18.46 22.74
N LEU A 726 43.10 18.46 22.76
CA LEU A 726 42.32 19.59 23.30
C LEU A 726 42.38 19.51 24.83
N ILE A 727 42.94 20.54 25.45
CA ILE A 727 43.09 20.62 26.91
C ILE A 727 41.93 21.42 27.49
N ASP A 728 41.20 20.80 28.41
CA ASP A 728 40.05 21.37 29.12
C ASP A 728 40.22 21.16 30.63
N GLY A 729 40.82 22.15 31.29
CA GLY A 729 41.23 22.01 32.69
C GLY A 729 42.25 20.88 32.86
N ASN A 730 41.86 19.84 33.61
CA ASN A 730 42.68 18.64 33.84
C ASN A 730 42.39 17.51 32.84
N SER A 731 41.39 17.67 31.97
CA SER A 731 41.02 16.69 30.96
C SER A 731 41.78 16.97 29.67
N ALA A 732 42.37 15.94 29.08
CA ALA A 732 42.97 15.99 27.76
C ALA A 732 42.18 15.10 26.82
N TYR A 733 41.60 15.70 25.78
CA TYR A 733 40.87 15.00 24.73
C TYR A 733 41.83 14.71 23.57
N THR A 734 42.00 13.44 23.22
CA THR A 734 42.89 13.02 22.13
C THR A 734 42.14 12.76 20.82
N ASN A 735 40.81 12.67 20.88
CA ASN A 735 39.90 12.47 19.76
C ASN A 735 38.63 13.31 19.92
N VAL A 736 37.97 13.64 18.81
CA VAL A 736 36.77 14.48 18.78
C VAL A 736 35.53 13.78 19.30
N PHE A 737 35.47 12.44 19.21
CA PHE A 737 34.34 11.67 19.71
C PHE A 737 34.17 11.86 21.23
N ASP A 738 35.25 11.72 22.00
CA ASP A 738 35.25 11.95 23.44
C ASP A 738 34.93 13.41 23.79
N ALA A 739 35.49 14.37 23.03
CA ALA A 739 35.22 15.79 23.25
C ALA A 739 33.74 16.11 23.01
N ASN A 740 33.15 15.55 21.96
CA ASN A 740 31.75 15.74 21.61
C ASN A 740 30.82 15.10 22.65
N LEU A 741 31.07 13.83 23.02
CA LEU A 741 30.29 13.12 24.03
C LEU A 741 30.38 13.82 25.39
N ASP A 742 31.56 14.29 25.80
CA ASP A 742 31.69 15.03 27.05
C ASP A 742 31.01 16.40 27.02
N THR A 743 30.90 17.04 25.86
CA THR A 743 30.12 18.28 25.70
C THR A 743 28.65 18.03 26.06
N LEU A 744 28.06 16.92 25.60
CA LEU A 744 26.71 16.50 26.00
C LEU A 744 26.64 16.22 27.51
N LEU A 745 27.59 15.44 28.03
CA LEU A 745 27.59 15.07 29.44
C LEU A 745 27.70 16.29 30.37
N TRP A 746 28.46 17.32 29.97
CA TRP A 746 28.50 18.59 30.69
C TRP A 746 27.20 19.39 30.57
N ALA A 747 26.55 19.40 29.42
CA ALA A 747 25.22 20.01 29.25
C ALA A 747 24.15 19.33 30.13
N LEU A 748 24.19 18.00 30.23
CA LEU A 748 23.32 17.20 31.09
C LEU A 748 23.58 17.49 32.59
N GLU A 749 24.85 17.59 33.00
CA GLU A 749 25.19 17.96 34.38
C GLU A 749 24.69 19.36 34.74
N LYS A 750 24.89 20.35 33.86
CA LYS A 750 24.38 21.73 34.05
C LYS A 750 22.85 21.77 34.13
N SER A 751 22.19 20.85 33.44
CA SER A 751 20.74 20.68 33.46
C SER A 751 20.22 19.89 34.67
N GLY A 752 21.12 19.38 35.54
CA GLY A 752 20.77 18.66 36.76
C GLY A 752 20.65 17.14 36.63
N TYR A 753 21.08 16.55 35.51
CA TYR A 753 20.97 15.11 35.22
C TYR A 753 22.32 14.45 34.92
N PRO A 754 23.34 14.56 35.81
CA PRO A 754 24.68 14.03 35.57
C PRO A 754 24.74 12.50 35.42
N ASP A 755 23.77 11.78 36.00
CA ASP A 755 23.74 10.32 36.08
C ASP A 755 22.82 9.66 35.04
N ILE A 756 22.23 10.43 34.12
CA ILE A 756 21.38 9.84 33.07
C ILE A 756 22.22 8.94 32.16
N GLU A 757 21.69 7.76 31.85
CA GLU A 757 22.28 6.82 30.89
C GLU A 757 22.29 7.46 29.50
N VAL A 758 23.39 7.29 28.76
CA VAL A 758 23.55 7.83 27.42
C VAL A 758 23.87 6.71 26.45
N ILE A 759 23.11 6.61 25.37
CA ILE A 759 23.34 5.69 24.26
C ILE A 759 23.77 6.52 23.05
N VAL A 760 24.87 6.14 22.40
CA VAL A 760 25.22 6.69 21.09
C VAL A 760 24.44 5.92 20.02
N GLY A 761 23.31 6.46 19.60
CA GLY A 761 22.33 5.79 18.73
C GLY A 761 22.78 5.66 17.27
N GLU A 762 23.69 6.52 16.82
CA GLU A 762 24.33 6.45 15.51
C GLU A 762 25.75 7.00 15.61
N VAL A 763 26.72 6.21 15.14
CA VAL A 763 28.13 6.63 15.00
C VAL A 763 28.80 5.78 13.92
N GLY A 764 29.58 6.40 13.05
CA GLY A 764 30.26 5.67 11.98
C GLY A 764 31.12 6.58 11.13
N TRP A 765 31.50 6.07 9.95
CA TRP A 765 32.28 6.82 8.98
C TRP A 765 31.99 6.31 7.57
N PRO A 766 31.64 7.21 6.61
CA PRO A 766 31.28 6.80 5.26
C PRO A 766 32.50 6.38 4.46
N THR A 767 32.28 5.50 3.49
CA THR A 767 33.34 4.81 2.73
C THR A 767 33.52 5.31 1.31
N ASP A 768 32.67 6.23 0.86
CA ASP A 768 32.73 6.90 -0.43
C ASP A 768 31.89 8.20 -0.39
N GLY A 769 31.90 8.99 -1.47
CA GLY A 769 31.08 10.20 -1.61
C GLY A 769 31.73 11.51 -1.13
N ASP A 770 32.96 11.45 -0.60
CA ASP A 770 33.80 12.59 -0.20
C ASP A 770 35.28 12.16 -0.14
N LYS A 771 36.23 13.09 -0.32
CA LYS A 771 37.68 12.82 -0.21
C LYS A 771 38.10 12.15 1.11
N ASN A 772 37.41 12.44 2.21
CA ASN A 772 37.66 11.86 3.54
C ASN A 772 36.80 10.62 3.81
N ALA A 773 35.76 10.38 2.99
CA ALA A 773 34.92 9.20 3.02
C ALA A 773 35.53 8.12 2.13
N ASN A 774 36.36 7.27 2.72
CA ASN A 774 37.03 6.18 2.00
C ASN A 774 37.17 4.97 2.92
N VAL A 775 37.36 3.78 2.31
CA VAL A 775 37.48 2.50 3.02
C VAL A 775 38.60 2.53 4.07
N GLN A 776 39.73 3.20 3.79
CA GLN A 776 40.85 3.25 4.74
C GLN A 776 40.49 4.04 6.01
N ASN A 777 39.90 5.23 5.84
CA ASN A 777 39.48 6.07 6.96
C ASN A 777 38.32 5.43 7.73
N ALA A 778 37.35 4.83 7.04
CA ALA A 778 36.25 4.14 7.69
C ALA A 778 36.73 2.96 8.54
N LYS A 779 37.66 2.15 8.03
CA LYS A 779 38.31 1.07 8.81
C LYS A 779 39.06 1.63 10.02
N ARG A 780 39.89 2.68 9.82
CA ARG A 780 40.67 3.34 10.90
C ARG A 780 39.76 3.85 12.00
N PHE A 781 38.67 4.53 11.64
CA PHE A 781 37.72 5.10 12.59
C PHE A 781 36.93 4.01 13.33
N ASN A 782 36.26 3.10 12.61
CA ASN A 782 35.38 2.11 13.24
C ASN A 782 36.16 1.11 14.09
N MET A 783 37.37 0.70 13.68
CA MET A 783 38.22 -0.15 14.51
C MET A 783 38.66 0.57 15.79
N GLY A 784 39.07 1.83 15.68
CA GLY A 784 39.44 2.67 16.82
C GLY A 784 38.27 2.92 17.79
N LEU A 785 37.08 3.17 17.25
CA LEU A 785 35.85 3.36 18.01
C LEU A 785 35.49 2.12 18.82
N LEU A 786 35.47 0.95 18.17
CA LEU A 786 35.13 -0.32 18.82
C LEU A 786 36.10 -0.63 19.97
N LYS A 787 37.41 -0.50 19.71
CA LYS A 787 38.44 -0.67 20.73
C LYS A 787 38.24 0.30 21.89
N HIS A 788 37.98 1.58 21.60
CA HIS A 788 37.79 2.61 22.62
C HIS A 788 36.53 2.38 23.45
N ALA A 789 35.38 2.27 22.81
CA ALA A 789 34.07 2.13 23.46
C ALA A 789 33.97 0.88 24.33
N LEU A 790 34.55 -0.24 23.89
CA LEU A 790 34.51 -1.53 24.60
C LEU A 790 35.66 -1.70 25.62
N SER A 791 36.67 -0.84 25.62
CA SER A 791 37.80 -0.93 26.56
C SER A 791 37.42 -0.69 28.03
N GLY A 792 36.29 -0.03 28.28
CA GLY A 792 35.88 0.43 29.61
C GLY A 792 36.56 1.72 30.08
N ASN A 793 37.45 2.31 29.28
CA ASN A 793 38.12 3.59 29.61
C ASN A 793 37.15 4.78 29.61
N GLY A 794 36.05 4.68 28.87
CA GLY A 794 35.08 5.74 28.66
C GLY A 794 35.70 7.02 28.13
N THR A 795 35.08 8.16 28.45
CA THR A 795 35.58 9.49 28.13
C THR A 795 36.41 10.06 29.30
N PRO A 796 37.11 11.21 29.14
CA PRO A 796 37.71 11.92 30.26
C PRO A 796 36.73 12.21 31.41
N LYS A 797 35.47 12.58 31.13
CA LYS A 797 34.44 12.86 32.15
C LYS A 797 33.77 11.61 32.72
N ARG A 798 33.41 10.62 31.90
CA ARG A 798 32.64 9.44 32.33
C ARG A 798 33.34 8.14 31.92
N LYS A 799 33.83 7.42 32.92
CA LYS A 799 34.47 6.10 32.76
C LYS A 799 33.43 5.00 32.57
N GLY A 800 33.81 3.92 31.90
CA GLY A 800 32.94 2.77 31.61
C GLY A 800 32.89 2.41 30.13
N ILE A 801 32.09 1.39 29.82
CA ILE A 801 31.80 0.98 28.44
C ILE A 801 30.78 1.96 27.88
N ILE A 802 30.98 2.38 26.62
CA ILE A 802 30.08 3.29 25.93
C ILE A 802 29.12 2.46 25.08
N ASP A 803 27.81 2.59 25.30
CA ASP A 803 26.81 1.90 24.50
C ASP A 803 26.66 2.60 23.14
N ILE A 804 26.97 1.87 22.06
CA ILE A 804 27.06 2.43 20.71
C ILE A 804 26.28 1.59 19.71
N TYR A 805 25.73 2.27 18.71
CA TYR A 805 25.14 1.68 17.52
C TYR A 805 25.87 2.17 16.27
N LEU A 806 26.59 1.27 15.59
CA LEU A 806 27.31 1.59 14.36
C LEU A 806 26.33 1.98 13.25
N PHE A 807 26.57 3.13 12.62
CA PHE A 807 25.82 3.61 11.47
C PHE A 807 26.66 3.45 10.20
N SER A 808 26.29 2.59 9.25
CA SER A 808 25.13 1.67 9.21
C SER A 808 25.56 0.24 8.86
N LEU A 809 24.61 -0.71 8.89
CA LEU A 809 24.87 -2.10 8.53
C LEU A 809 25.21 -2.23 7.04
N VAL A 810 24.38 -1.68 6.16
CA VAL A 810 24.54 -1.77 4.69
C VAL A 810 24.45 -0.39 4.05
N ASP A 811 25.10 -0.22 2.90
CA ASP A 811 24.92 0.97 2.07
C ASP A 811 23.47 1.13 1.58
N GLU A 812 22.99 2.38 1.51
CA GLU A 812 21.59 2.72 1.24
C GLU A 812 21.46 3.59 -0.02
N ASN A 813 21.48 2.97 -1.20
CA ASN A 813 21.53 3.68 -2.49
C ASN A 813 20.28 4.52 -2.84
N ALA A 814 19.18 4.40 -2.09
CA ALA A 814 17.97 5.21 -2.25
C ALA A 814 17.86 6.32 -1.18
N LYS A 815 18.84 6.46 -0.27
CA LYS A 815 18.87 7.54 0.71
C LYS A 815 19.05 8.90 0.01
N SER A 816 18.49 9.95 0.61
CA SER A 816 18.65 11.31 0.12
C SER A 816 20.11 11.75 0.21
N ILE A 817 20.61 12.41 -0.84
CA ILE A 817 21.96 12.99 -0.88
C ILE A 817 21.98 14.46 -0.44
N ALA A 818 20.86 14.98 0.07
CA ALA A 818 20.75 16.39 0.44
C ALA A 818 21.81 16.85 1.47
N PRO A 819 22.20 16.05 2.49
CA PRO A 819 23.34 16.38 3.35
C PRO A 819 24.71 16.27 2.65
N GLY A 820 24.82 15.38 1.66
CA GLY A 820 26.01 15.17 0.85
C GLY A 820 26.01 13.79 0.17
N ASN A 821 26.91 13.61 -0.79
CA ASN A 821 27.04 12.37 -1.56
C ASN A 821 27.44 11.17 -0.68
N PHE A 822 28.09 11.40 0.45
CA PHE A 822 28.53 10.37 1.40
C PHE A 822 27.36 9.63 2.09
N GLU A 823 26.16 10.20 2.07
CA GLU A 823 24.99 9.65 2.77
C GLU A 823 24.63 8.22 2.35
N ARG A 824 24.99 7.80 1.14
CA ARG A 824 24.67 6.46 0.65
C ARG A 824 25.71 5.40 1.03
N HIS A 825 26.80 5.80 1.69
CA HIS A 825 28.03 4.98 1.84
C HIS A 825 28.44 4.72 3.30
N TRP A 826 27.50 4.77 4.24
CA TRP A 826 27.76 4.53 5.67
C TRP A 826 27.90 3.05 6.04
N GLY A 827 27.57 2.12 5.13
CA GLY A 827 27.54 0.69 5.41
C GLY A 827 28.92 0.14 5.78
N ILE A 828 28.98 -0.72 6.80
CA ILE A 828 30.14 -1.62 7.01
C ILE A 828 30.11 -2.79 6.00
N PHE A 829 28.93 -3.08 5.43
CA PHE A 829 28.71 -3.96 4.29
C PHE A 829 28.23 -3.16 3.07
N GLU A 830 28.56 -3.64 1.87
CA GLU A 830 27.98 -3.15 0.61
C GLU A 830 26.47 -3.46 0.53
N PHE A 831 25.80 -2.94 -0.50
CA PHE A 831 24.37 -3.17 -0.75
C PHE A 831 23.99 -4.66 -0.87
N ASP A 832 24.94 -5.52 -1.24
CA ASP A 832 24.76 -6.96 -1.42
C ASP A 832 25.14 -7.79 -0.18
N GLY A 833 25.57 -7.13 0.92
CA GLY A 833 25.94 -7.78 2.17
C GLY A 833 27.38 -8.31 2.23
N LYS A 834 28.27 -7.89 1.31
CA LYS A 834 29.71 -8.15 1.42
C LYS A 834 30.40 -7.12 2.33
N PRO A 835 31.34 -7.53 3.20
CA PRO A 835 32.11 -6.60 4.02
C PRO A 835 32.94 -5.64 3.16
N LYS A 836 32.90 -4.34 3.45
CA LYS A 836 33.75 -3.34 2.78
C LYS A 836 35.20 -3.37 3.29
N TYR A 837 35.39 -3.82 4.52
CA TYR A 837 36.69 -3.97 5.19
C TYR A 837 36.58 -4.93 6.37
N GLU A 838 37.73 -5.42 6.83
CA GLU A 838 37.82 -6.23 8.05
C GLU A 838 37.54 -5.38 9.29
N LEU A 839 36.66 -5.87 10.17
CA LEU A 839 36.26 -5.19 11.39
C LEU A 839 35.97 -6.23 12.49
N ASP A 840 36.61 -6.09 13.65
CA ASP A 840 36.35 -6.96 14.81
C ASP A 840 35.38 -6.27 15.77
N LEU A 841 34.10 -6.67 15.73
CA LEU A 841 33.04 -6.10 16.55
C LEU A 841 33.23 -6.31 18.06
N ARG A 842 34.22 -7.13 18.48
CA ARG A 842 34.60 -7.29 19.90
C ARG A 842 35.59 -6.23 20.38
N GLY A 843 36.13 -5.41 19.48
CA GLY A 843 37.14 -4.39 19.81
C GLY A 843 38.51 -4.94 20.20
N LEU A 844 38.81 -6.21 19.85
CA LEU A 844 40.06 -6.89 20.22
C LEU A 844 41.16 -6.79 19.15
N GLU A 845 40.87 -6.18 18.00
CA GLU A 845 41.80 -6.06 16.86
C GLU A 845 42.35 -7.42 16.36
N GLU A 846 41.64 -8.52 16.64
CA GLU A 846 41.94 -9.80 15.99
C GLU A 846 41.38 -9.68 14.57
N ASN A 847 42.19 -9.84 13.52
CA ASN A 847 41.80 -9.70 12.10
C ASN A 847 40.82 -10.80 11.62
N ASN A 848 39.74 -11.01 12.36
CA ASN A 848 38.59 -11.81 11.98
C ASN A 848 37.71 -10.91 11.12
N GLY A 849 37.63 -11.23 9.82
CA GLY A 849 36.73 -10.51 8.91
C GLY A 849 35.26 -10.68 9.31
N LEU A 850 34.44 -9.71 8.93
CA LEU A 850 32.99 -9.80 9.07
C LEU A 850 32.45 -10.94 8.19
N VAL A 851 31.46 -11.68 8.69
CA VAL A 851 30.76 -12.73 7.94
C VAL A 851 29.79 -12.06 6.95
N PRO A 852 29.87 -12.34 5.63
CA PRO A 852 28.99 -11.75 4.62
C PRO A 852 27.58 -12.34 4.66
N VAL A 853 26.63 -11.71 3.96
CA VAL A 853 25.34 -12.34 3.67
C VAL A 853 25.49 -13.43 2.60
N GLU A 854 25.17 -14.67 2.96
CA GLU A 854 25.36 -15.82 2.06
C GLU A 854 24.23 -16.03 1.03
N GLY A 855 24.59 -16.58 -0.13
CA GLY A 855 23.66 -17.10 -1.14
C GLY A 855 22.86 -16.01 -1.87
N ILE A 856 23.34 -14.78 -1.90
CA ILE A 856 22.74 -13.68 -2.66
C ILE A 856 22.82 -13.98 -4.16
N ARG A 857 21.72 -13.73 -4.87
CA ARG A 857 21.62 -13.88 -6.32
C ARG A 857 21.73 -12.50 -6.95
N TYR A 858 22.59 -12.38 -7.95
CA TYR A 858 22.76 -11.17 -8.75
C TYR A 858 21.92 -11.28 -10.02
N MET A 859 21.64 -10.15 -10.65
CA MET A 859 21.15 -10.12 -12.02
C MET A 859 22.22 -10.64 -13.00
N GLU A 860 21.89 -10.67 -14.29
CA GLU A 860 22.82 -11.14 -15.31
C GLU A 860 24.05 -10.23 -15.37
N LYS A 861 25.19 -10.79 -15.80
CA LYS A 861 26.46 -10.07 -15.88
C LYS A 861 26.50 -9.19 -17.13
N GLN A 862 25.66 -8.17 -17.12
CA GLN A 862 25.48 -7.22 -18.21
C GLN A 862 25.58 -5.81 -17.65
N TRP A 863 26.23 -4.93 -18.40
CA TRP A 863 26.42 -3.53 -18.06
C TRP A 863 25.92 -2.65 -19.19
N CYS A 864 25.46 -1.44 -18.85
CA CYS A 864 25.12 -0.43 -19.83
C CYS A 864 26.27 0.59 -19.94
N ILE A 865 26.86 0.73 -21.12
CA ILE A 865 28.00 1.63 -21.36
C ILE A 865 27.70 2.62 -22.48
N LEU A 866 28.44 3.73 -22.52
CA LEU A 866 28.39 4.66 -23.66
C LEU A 866 28.90 3.94 -24.92
N ASP A 867 28.09 3.90 -25.98
CA ASP A 867 28.48 3.25 -27.23
C ASP A 867 29.60 4.05 -27.92
N SER A 868 30.77 3.40 -28.03
CA SER A 868 31.96 3.94 -28.68
C SER A 868 31.75 4.33 -30.16
N ASN A 869 30.71 3.84 -30.81
CA ASN A 869 30.38 4.15 -32.21
C ASN A 869 29.59 5.46 -32.38
N VAL A 870 29.05 6.00 -31.29
CA VAL A 870 28.24 7.23 -31.32
C VAL A 870 29.14 8.45 -31.49
N LYS A 871 28.89 9.21 -32.55
CA LYS A 871 29.65 10.42 -32.88
C LYS A 871 29.00 11.71 -32.39
N ASP A 872 27.68 11.70 -32.20
CA ASP A 872 26.92 12.85 -31.72
C ASP A 872 26.68 12.71 -30.22
N LEU A 873 27.36 13.54 -29.44
CA LEU A 873 27.28 13.55 -27.98
C LEU A 873 26.52 14.77 -27.45
N HIS A 874 25.73 15.47 -28.29
CA HIS A 874 25.03 16.70 -27.90
C HIS A 874 24.14 16.50 -26.65
N ASN A 875 23.44 15.36 -26.57
CA ASN A 875 22.53 15.04 -25.46
C ASN A 875 23.20 14.25 -24.32
N LEU A 876 24.53 14.09 -24.36
CA LEU A 876 25.25 13.26 -23.39
C LEU A 876 25.12 13.80 -21.96
N ALA A 877 25.33 15.10 -21.78
CA ALA A 877 25.23 15.73 -20.45
C ALA A 877 23.83 15.56 -19.84
N GLU A 878 22.78 15.85 -20.62
CA GLU A 878 21.38 15.69 -20.20
C GLU A 878 21.04 14.22 -19.87
N SER A 879 21.61 13.27 -20.62
CA SER A 879 21.41 11.84 -20.40
C SER A 879 22.11 11.34 -19.14
N ILE A 880 23.31 11.85 -18.85
CA ILE A 880 24.03 11.60 -17.59
C ILE A 880 23.24 12.17 -16.42
N ASP A 881 22.81 13.43 -16.51
CA ASP A 881 22.02 14.10 -15.48
C ASP A 881 20.71 13.36 -15.22
N TYR A 882 20.02 12.91 -16.28
CA TYR A 882 18.82 12.08 -16.16
C TYR A 882 19.11 10.76 -15.43
N ALA A 883 20.13 10.02 -15.86
CA ALA A 883 20.52 8.75 -15.25
C ALA A 883 20.83 8.93 -13.74
N CYS A 884 21.63 9.94 -13.40
CA CYS A 884 22.04 10.24 -12.03
C CYS A 884 20.93 10.85 -11.17
N SER A 885 19.94 11.50 -11.77
CA SER A 885 18.73 11.95 -11.05
C SER A 885 17.80 10.80 -10.63
N LYS A 886 17.96 9.62 -11.24
CA LYS A 886 17.12 8.43 -11.04
C LYS A 886 17.87 7.22 -10.47
N SER A 887 19.18 7.34 -10.23
CA SER A 887 20.04 6.26 -9.73
C SER A 887 21.13 6.80 -8.81
N ASP A 888 22.10 5.97 -8.43
CA ASP A 888 23.18 6.35 -7.53
C ASP A 888 24.51 6.60 -8.22
N CYS A 889 24.73 7.86 -8.61
CA CYS A 889 26.00 8.30 -9.19
C CYS A 889 26.94 8.97 -8.18
N THR A 890 26.70 8.86 -6.87
CA THR A 890 27.47 9.59 -5.84
C THR A 890 28.97 9.24 -5.84
N ALA A 891 29.33 8.05 -6.31
CA ALA A 891 30.70 7.60 -6.51
C ALA A 891 31.47 8.43 -7.57
N LEU A 892 30.79 9.16 -8.46
CA LEU A 892 31.41 10.06 -9.44
C LEU A 892 31.83 11.41 -8.85
N GLY A 893 31.34 11.74 -7.65
CA GLY A 893 31.61 13.00 -6.95
C GLY A 893 33.10 13.28 -6.74
N TYR A 894 33.46 14.56 -6.53
CA TYR A 894 34.85 14.93 -6.27
C TYR A 894 35.40 14.22 -5.04
N GLY A 895 36.54 13.55 -5.19
CA GLY A 895 37.19 12.78 -4.12
C GLY A 895 36.62 11.38 -3.87
N SER A 896 35.55 11.00 -4.56
CA SER A 896 34.94 9.67 -4.49
C SER A 896 35.70 8.61 -5.31
N SER A 897 35.34 7.33 -5.14
CA SER A 897 36.02 6.17 -5.73
C SER A 897 36.10 6.18 -7.27
N CYS A 898 35.05 6.69 -7.94
CA CYS A 898 34.94 6.76 -9.40
C CYS A 898 35.24 8.15 -9.98
N ASN A 899 35.79 9.07 -9.18
CA ASN A 899 36.07 10.44 -9.63
C ASN A 899 37.14 10.54 -10.75
N SER A 900 37.98 9.51 -10.89
CA SER A 900 39.09 9.48 -11.86
C SER A 900 38.71 8.95 -13.25
N LEU A 901 37.46 8.53 -13.44
CA LEU A 901 36.98 8.04 -14.72
C LEU A 901 37.07 9.12 -15.81
N SER A 902 37.33 8.68 -17.05
CA SER A 902 37.24 9.54 -18.23
C SER A 902 35.79 10.02 -18.47
N LEU A 903 35.57 10.97 -19.39
CA LEU A 903 34.21 11.37 -19.77
C LEU A 903 33.36 10.17 -20.24
N GLN A 904 33.96 9.25 -20.99
CA GLN A 904 33.32 8.01 -21.41
C GLN A 904 33.02 7.10 -20.20
N GLY A 905 33.97 6.97 -19.27
CA GLY A 905 33.78 6.20 -18.04
C GLY A 905 32.65 6.78 -17.17
N ASN A 906 32.60 8.10 -17.00
CA ASN A 906 31.53 8.80 -16.26
C ASN A 906 30.16 8.53 -16.87
N ALA A 907 30.05 8.65 -18.20
CA ALA A 907 28.81 8.35 -18.92
C ALA A 907 28.38 6.90 -18.74
N SER A 908 29.30 5.96 -18.97
CA SER A 908 29.05 4.54 -18.78
C SER A 908 28.64 4.21 -17.35
N TYR A 909 29.26 4.84 -16.34
CA TYR A 909 28.90 4.59 -14.95
C TYR A 909 27.48 5.05 -14.66
N ALA A 910 27.14 6.27 -15.08
CA ALA A 910 25.79 6.81 -14.92
C ALA A 910 24.74 5.93 -15.60
N PHE A 911 24.98 5.53 -16.85
CA PHE A 911 24.08 4.65 -17.61
C PHE A 911 23.94 3.28 -16.96
N ASN A 912 25.05 2.68 -16.50
CA ASN A 912 25.00 1.42 -15.78
C ASN A 912 24.19 1.54 -14.49
N MET A 913 24.41 2.57 -13.67
CA MET A 913 23.65 2.73 -12.43
C MET A 913 22.14 2.81 -12.67
N TYR A 914 21.70 3.54 -13.70
CA TYR A 914 20.30 3.58 -14.11
C TYR A 914 19.80 2.23 -14.60
N TYR A 915 20.55 1.55 -15.48
CA TYR A 915 20.21 0.25 -16.03
C TYR A 915 20.04 -0.82 -14.94
N GLN A 916 20.97 -0.87 -13.97
CA GLN A 916 20.92 -1.81 -12.86
C GLN A 916 19.77 -1.52 -11.90
N VAL A 917 19.54 -0.25 -11.55
CA VAL A 917 18.41 0.14 -10.67
C VAL A 917 17.05 -0.21 -11.30
N ASN A 918 16.96 -0.23 -12.63
CA ASN A 918 15.71 -0.54 -13.35
C ASN A 918 15.54 -2.03 -13.74
N ASN A 919 16.34 -2.93 -13.18
CA ASN A 919 16.32 -4.38 -13.43
C ASN A 919 16.74 -4.80 -14.85
N GLN A 920 17.75 -4.13 -15.41
CA GLN A 920 18.41 -4.53 -16.67
C GLN A 920 17.47 -4.68 -17.88
N LYS A 921 16.35 -3.95 -17.96
CA LYS A 921 15.45 -4.06 -19.13
C LYS A 921 16.12 -3.43 -20.35
N ASP A 922 15.93 -4.04 -21.52
CA ASP A 922 16.60 -3.63 -22.75
C ASP A 922 16.48 -2.12 -23.06
N TRP A 923 15.29 -1.53 -22.86
CA TRP A 923 15.05 -0.10 -23.11
C TRP A 923 15.64 0.84 -22.06
N ASP A 924 16.08 0.32 -20.91
CA ASP A 924 16.76 1.12 -19.87
C ASP A 924 18.26 1.33 -20.21
N CYS A 925 18.75 0.69 -21.28
CA CYS A 925 20.07 0.93 -21.87
C CYS A 925 19.98 1.39 -23.34
N ASP A 926 19.35 2.54 -23.56
CA ASP A 926 19.27 3.17 -24.89
C ASP A 926 19.78 4.62 -24.84
N PHE A 927 19.24 5.43 -23.92
CA PHE A 927 19.59 6.85 -23.77
C PHE A 927 19.56 7.63 -25.09
N SER A 928 18.49 7.46 -25.88
CA SER A 928 18.36 8.03 -27.24
C SER A 928 19.44 7.55 -28.21
N GLY A 929 19.77 6.26 -28.13
CA GLY A 929 20.83 5.60 -28.92
C GLY A 929 22.26 5.95 -28.52
N LEU A 930 22.49 6.58 -27.36
CA LEU A 930 23.83 6.88 -26.84
C LEU A 930 24.49 5.66 -26.18
N ALA A 931 23.70 4.74 -25.64
CA ALA A 931 24.20 3.64 -24.82
C ALA A 931 24.01 2.27 -25.49
N THR A 932 24.81 1.29 -25.05
CA THR A 932 24.70 -0.09 -25.50
C THR A 932 25.01 -1.05 -24.34
N VAL A 933 24.41 -2.24 -24.39
CA VAL A 933 24.64 -3.30 -23.41
C VAL A 933 25.93 -4.04 -23.77
N THR A 934 26.75 -4.34 -22.77
CA THR A 934 27.96 -5.16 -22.88
C THR A 934 28.00 -6.25 -21.81
N ASP A 935 28.62 -7.38 -22.13
CA ASP A 935 28.91 -8.45 -21.18
C ASP A 935 30.37 -8.37 -20.65
N GLU A 936 31.12 -7.34 -21.08
CA GLU A 936 32.47 -7.05 -20.60
C GLU A 936 32.43 -6.09 -19.41
N ASP A 937 33.00 -6.50 -18.26
CA ASP A 937 33.05 -5.70 -17.04
C ASP A 937 33.81 -4.38 -17.26
N PRO A 938 33.14 -3.21 -17.20
CA PRO A 938 33.75 -1.92 -17.47
C PRO A 938 34.45 -1.32 -16.24
N SER A 939 34.55 -2.06 -15.12
CA SER A 939 35.19 -1.59 -13.90
C SER A 939 36.67 -1.25 -14.08
N GLU A 940 37.10 -0.15 -13.45
CA GLU A 940 38.49 0.30 -13.42
C GLU A 940 39.11 0.14 -12.02
N LYS A 941 40.43 0.23 -11.91
CA LYS A 941 41.11 0.06 -10.61
C LYS A 941 40.66 1.16 -9.63
N GLY A 942 39.89 0.76 -8.62
CA GLY A 942 39.35 1.66 -7.58
C GLY A 942 37.92 2.11 -7.84
N CYS A 943 37.33 1.80 -9.00
CA CYS A 943 35.95 2.12 -9.34
C CYS A 943 35.24 0.88 -9.89
N GLN A 944 34.31 0.33 -9.12
CA GLN A 944 33.54 -0.85 -9.51
C GLN A 944 32.20 -0.45 -10.12
N PHE A 945 31.86 -1.03 -11.26
CA PHE A 945 30.55 -0.89 -11.90
C PHE A 945 29.66 -2.03 -11.39
N PRO A 946 28.72 -1.75 -10.47
CA PRO A 946 28.01 -2.81 -9.76
C PRO A 946 27.01 -3.53 -10.67
N ILE A 947 26.71 -4.77 -10.32
CA ILE A 947 25.53 -5.52 -10.79
C ILE A 947 24.60 -5.66 -9.58
N MET A 948 23.34 -5.22 -9.71
CA MET A 948 22.41 -5.26 -8.57
C MET A 948 21.94 -6.69 -8.26
N ILE A 949 21.51 -6.90 -7.01
CA ILE A 949 20.94 -8.19 -6.57
C ILE A 949 19.61 -8.45 -7.30
N SER A 950 19.36 -9.69 -7.72
CA SER A 950 18.11 -10.04 -8.40
C SER A 950 16.96 -10.05 -7.39
N TYR A 951 15.85 -9.38 -7.70
CA TYR A 951 14.63 -9.44 -6.89
C TYR A 951 14.06 -10.88 -6.89
N GLY A 952 14.27 -11.60 -5.79
CA GLY A 952 13.59 -12.85 -5.53
C GLY A 952 12.28 -12.60 -4.82
N SER A 953 11.21 -12.20 -5.52
CA SER A 953 9.86 -12.47 -5.00
C SER A 953 9.62 -13.99 -4.79
N SER A 954 10.55 -14.84 -5.28
CA SER A 954 10.58 -16.29 -5.12
C SER A 954 11.58 -16.85 -4.08
N LEU A 955 12.48 -16.06 -3.47
CA LEU A 955 13.49 -16.60 -2.54
C LEU A 955 12.91 -17.00 -1.17
N LEU A 956 11.76 -16.43 -0.79
CA LEU A 956 10.97 -16.89 0.36
C LEU A 956 10.51 -18.35 0.22
N GLN A 957 10.35 -18.88 -1.00
CA GLN A 957 9.95 -20.29 -1.21
C GLN A 957 11.11 -21.28 -1.15
N GLN A 958 12.29 -20.90 -1.67
CA GLN A 958 13.40 -21.84 -1.79
C GLN A 958 14.16 -22.04 -0.46
N GLU A 959 14.22 -21.01 0.39
CA GLU A 959 14.70 -21.13 1.78
C GLU A 959 13.69 -21.87 2.68
N ARG A 960 12.39 -21.69 2.45
CA ARG A 960 11.35 -22.49 3.13
C ARG A 960 11.43 -23.96 2.77
N LEU A 961 11.64 -24.31 1.50
CA LEU A 961 11.83 -25.70 1.06
C LEU A 961 13.08 -26.34 1.66
N THR A 962 14.20 -25.62 1.72
CA THR A 962 15.45 -26.14 2.31
C THR A 962 15.37 -26.25 3.84
N ASN A 963 14.67 -25.34 4.53
CA ASN A 963 14.41 -25.47 5.97
C ASN A 963 13.38 -26.56 6.30
N ILE A 964 12.37 -26.79 5.44
CA ILE A 964 11.44 -27.92 5.56
C ILE A 964 12.19 -29.25 5.34
N LEU A 965 13.09 -29.33 4.37
CA LEU A 965 13.95 -30.49 4.14
C LEU A 965 14.93 -30.74 5.31
N LYS A 966 15.55 -29.70 5.87
CA LYS A 966 16.41 -29.82 7.07
C LYS A 966 15.65 -30.26 8.32
N LYS A 967 14.44 -29.72 8.55
CA LYS A 967 13.55 -30.16 9.65
C LYS A 967 13.05 -31.58 9.43
N ALA A 968 12.69 -31.96 8.21
CA ALA A 968 12.28 -33.33 7.88
C ALA A 968 13.43 -34.33 8.03
N LEU A 969 14.66 -33.97 7.63
CA LEU A 969 15.85 -34.79 7.82
C LEU A 969 16.22 -34.92 9.31
N GLY A 970 16.09 -33.84 10.08
CA GLY A 970 16.28 -33.86 11.54
C GLY A 970 15.24 -34.74 12.26
N ILE A 971 13.97 -34.67 11.86
CA ILE A 971 12.90 -35.56 12.38
C ILE A 971 13.16 -37.02 11.97
N TYR A 972 13.59 -37.27 10.74
CA TYR A 972 13.90 -38.61 10.25
C TYR A 972 15.08 -39.25 11.01
N ILE A 973 16.16 -38.48 11.25
CA ILE A 973 17.30 -38.93 12.07
C ILE A 973 16.88 -39.18 13.52
N PHE A 974 16.02 -38.32 14.09
CA PHE A 974 15.49 -38.50 15.45
C PHE A 974 14.60 -39.75 15.59
N VAL A 975 13.80 -40.07 14.56
CA VAL A 975 12.95 -41.28 14.52
C VAL A 975 13.77 -42.57 14.28
N ILE A 976 14.94 -42.50 13.64
CA ILE A 976 15.86 -43.65 13.49
C ILE A 976 16.70 -43.91 14.75
N LEU A 977 17.00 -42.86 15.52
CA LEU A 977 17.76 -42.96 16.78
C LEU A 977 16.91 -43.39 17.99
N LEU A 978 15.59 -43.18 17.94
CA LEU A 978 14.59 -43.73 18.87
C LEU A 978 14.21 -45.16 18.49
#